data_AF-A0A1C4VHW1-F1
#
_entry.id   AF-A0A1C4VHW1-F1
#
_cell.length_a   1.000
_cell.length_b   1.000
_cell.length_c   1.000
_cell.angle_alpha   90.00
_cell.angle_beta   90.00
_cell.angle_gamma   90.00
#
_symmetry.space_group_name_H-M   'P 1'
#
loop_
_entity.id
_entity.type
_entity.pdbx_description
1 polymer ?
#
loop_
_entity_poly.entity_id
_entity_poly.type
_entity_poly.pdbx_seq_one_letter_code
_entity_poly.pdbx_strand_id
1 'polypeptide(L)'
;MSSRPKSAWVFPGQGAQRRGMGGDLFDRFPAECAAADRIIGVPVARLCRDDALLGDTRYAQPALFVVGALAYLAARDEQPPPDYLAGHSLGEYAALFAAGCLDFEEALRLVCRRGEIMARAAGGGMLAVVGQRMDRLPGVLAAAGVDDVDVANDNADGQVTLSGPRESLSAAARAVTAAGLGRCVPLPVAAAFHSRYMRAAAGEFAEVLAQVRFAPPRVPVISNVTARPHDPLLLPDLLAVQLRRPVRWRETMAYLVGRGVRTVRELGPGRVLTDLFRPVLAAAPAVPDGGGPGPAALGCQRFRADYGVTWSYLAGSMYRGISSVAMVARLGKAGLLGFFGAGGFRRDEVEAVLRSLTTDPGPGRFGMNLLAMPDNPALESALAELYVRHDVRYVEAAGYTAVTAALVRFRFAGAHLSADGTPVAVRHVVAKVSRPEVAAAFLAPPPAAMLAALVAEGALSAGEAAAAARLPVSGDLCAEADSAGHTDARSALTLVPDLALLRDAEMLRHRYPERIRVGAAGGLGTPEAVAAAFVLGADFVVTGSINQATPEAGTSPEVKDLLARAGIQDTAYAPAGDTFEFGSRVQVLRRGTMFAARATQLLQLYHRYDTWDEVPAAIRDAVERTTFRRSFAQVWRETERHYRATGRAAEVERAGPRRRMALAFKWYFARATEVALRGDTTERANFQVHTGPAMGAFNRYVRGTELADWRLRHVDVIAELLMRGAADVLRRHCPPVAISEQSGCSDAD
;
A
#
# COMPACT_ATOMS: atom_id res chain seq x y z
N MET A 1 -24.65 0.84 2.83
CA MET A 1 -25.25 -0.51 2.76
C MET A 1 -24.58 -1.36 3.84
N SER A 2 -25.35 -1.87 4.80
CA SER A 2 -24.85 -2.76 5.84
C SER A 2 -24.26 -4.01 5.16
N SER A 3 -22.94 -4.21 5.28
CA SER A 3 -22.27 -5.33 4.63
C SER A 3 -22.68 -6.62 5.33
N ARG A 4 -23.32 -7.54 4.60
CA ARG A 4 -23.62 -8.89 5.11
C ARG A 4 -22.35 -9.50 5.73
N PRO A 5 -22.46 -10.26 6.84
CA PRO A 5 -21.32 -11.00 7.37
C PRO A 5 -20.74 -11.90 6.27
N LYS A 6 -19.41 -11.89 6.14
CA LYS A 6 -18.75 -12.71 5.13
C LYS A 6 -18.79 -14.17 5.51
N SER A 7 -18.79 -15.04 4.52
CA SER A 7 -18.80 -16.49 4.69
C SER A 7 -17.59 -17.14 4.02
N ALA A 8 -17.21 -18.31 4.52
CA ALA A 8 -16.25 -19.18 3.84
C ALA A 8 -16.83 -20.59 3.71
N TRP A 9 -16.52 -21.28 2.61
CA TRP A 9 -16.76 -22.73 2.52
C TRP A 9 -15.46 -23.47 2.73
N VAL A 10 -15.49 -24.50 3.58
CA VAL A 10 -14.31 -25.24 4.01
C VAL A 10 -14.41 -26.72 3.69
N PHE A 11 -13.31 -27.33 3.28
CA PHE A 11 -13.27 -28.74 2.87
C PHE A 11 -12.37 -29.56 3.80
N PRO A 12 -12.87 -30.65 4.41
CA PRO A 12 -12.09 -31.45 5.33
C PRO A 12 -11.01 -32.27 4.61
N GLY A 13 -9.94 -32.57 5.34
CA GLY A 13 -8.85 -33.41 4.87
C GLY A 13 -8.99 -34.88 5.25
N GLN A 14 -7.93 -35.64 5.01
CA GLN A 14 -7.80 -37.02 5.49
C GLN A 14 -7.87 -37.06 7.02
N GLY A 15 -8.67 -38.00 7.53
CA GLY A 15 -9.10 -38.10 8.93
C GLY A 15 -10.61 -37.86 9.11
N ALA A 16 -11.28 -37.25 8.13
CA ALA A 16 -12.73 -37.02 8.15
C ALA A 16 -13.55 -38.13 7.48
N GLN A 17 -12.90 -39.07 6.77
CA GLN A 17 -13.59 -40.15 6.09
C GLN A 17 -14.29 -41.08 7.07
N ARG A 18 -15.47 -41.58 6.67
CA ARG A 18 -16.25 -42.54 7.44
C ARG A 18 -17.05 -43.43 6.50
N ARG A 19 -17.35 -44.65 6.93
CA ARG A 19 -18.25 -45.56 6.22
C ARG A 19 -19.56 -44.86 5.86
N GLY A 20 -19.96 -44.98 4.59
CA GLY A 20 -21.20 -44.43 4.06
C GLY A 20 -21.16 -42.92 3.76
N MET A 21 -20.00 -42.27 3.79
CA MET A 21 -19.88 -40.89 3.32
C MET A 21 -20.29 -40.76 1.83
N GLY A 22 -20.79 -39.58 1.45
CA GLY A 22 -21.33 -39.32 0.11
C GLY A 22 -22.84 -39.52 0.01
N GLY A 23 -23.40 -40.56 0.64
CA GLY A 23 -24.86 -40.73 0.76
C GLY A 23 -25.62 -40.58 -0.56
N ASP A 24 -26.65 -39.73 -0.56
CA ASP A 24 -27.50 -39.39 -1.70
C ASP A 24 -26.77 -38.61 -2.82
N LEU A 25 -25.59 -38.05 -2.55
CA LEU A 25 -24.81 -37.33 -3.56
C LEU A 25 -24.43 -38.23 -4.73
N PHE A 26 -24.20 -39.53 -4.50
CA PHE A 26 -23.85 -40.45 -5.58
C PHE A 26 -25.01 -40.66 -6.57
N ASP A 27 -26.25 -40.70 -6.07
CA ASP A 27 -27.44 -40.84 -6.90
C ASP A 27 -27.76 -39.52 -7.64
N ARG A 28 -27.43 -38.37 -7.05
CA ARG A 28 -27.64 -37.03 -7.62
C ARG A 28 -26.65 -36.68 -8.74
N PHE A 29 -25.44 -37.22 -8.71
CA PHE A 29 -24.35 -36.88 -9.64
C PHE A 29 -23.77 -38.14 -10.33
N PRO A 30 -24.59 -38.87 -11.12
CA PRO A 30 -24.17 -40.14 -11.72
C PRO A 30 -23.06 -39.98 -12.78
N ALA A 31 -22.98 -38.84 -13.47
CA ALA A 31 -21.95 -38.58 -14.48
C ALA A 31 -20.57 -38.42 -13.84
N GLU A 32 -20.48 -37.62 -12.78
CA GLU A 32 -19.27 -37.42 -11.99
C GLU A 32 -18.84 -38.71 -11.28
N CYS A 33 -19.80 -39.49 -10.77
CA CYS A 33 -19.51 -40.82 -10.19
C CYS A 33 -18.93 -41.77 -11.25
N ALA A 34 -19.52 -41.84 -12.45
CA ALA A 34 -18.99 -42.68 -13.52
C ALA A 34 -17.58 -42.24 -13.97
N ALA A 35 -17.31 -40.93 -14.01
CA ALA A 35 -15.97 -40.41 -14.26
C ALA A 35 -14.99 -40.78 -13.14
N ALA A 36 -15.41 -40.65 -11.88
CA ALA A 36 -14.62 -41.03 -10.73
C ALA A 36 -14.29 -42.52 -10.71
N ASP A 37 -15.26 -43.38 -11.00
CA ASP A 37 -15.08 -44.83 -11.05
C ASP A 37 -14.04 -45.23 -12.10
N ARG A 38 -14.05 -44.59 -13.28
CA ARG A 38 -13.03 -44.80 -14.32
C ARG A 38 -11.65 -44.34 -13.89
N ILE A 39 -11.54 -43.20 -13.23
CA ILE A 39 -10.25 -42.61 -12.83
C ILE A 39 -9.63 -43.35 -11.63
N ILE A 40 -10.45 -43.71 -10.63
CA ILE A 40 -10.03 -44.39 -9.41
C ILE A 40 -9.82 -45.90 -9.67
N GLY A 41 -10.55 -46.47 -10.64
CA GLY A 41 -10.53 -47.90 -10.97
C GLY A 41 -11.38 -48.77 -10.05
N VAL A 42 -12.12 -48.17 -9.10
CA VAL A 42 -13.06 -48.85 -8.20
C VAL A 42 -14.28 -47.94 -8.03
N PRO A 43 -15.52 -48.50 -7.98
CA PRO A 43 -16.70 -47.70 -7.75
C PRO A 43 -16.61 -46.87 -6.47
N VAL A 44 -16.74 -45.53 -6.56
CA VAL A 44 -16.56 -44.60 -5.43
C VAL A 44 -17.55 -44.86 -4.32
N ALA A 45 -18.78 -45.26 -4.66
CA ALA A 45 -19.81 -45.65 -3.68
C ALA A 45 -19.44 -46.93 -2.92
N ARG A 46 -18.78 -47.91 -3.57
CA ARG A 46 -18.24 -49.10 -2.91
C ARG A 46 -17.08 -48.75 -2.01
N LEU A 47 -16.17 -47.91 -2.52
CA LEU A 47 -15.01 -47.44 -1.78
C LEU A 47 -15.42 -46.72 -0.50
N CYS A 48 -16.43 -45.85 -0.54
CA CYS A 48 -16.95 -45.15 0.64
C CYS A 48 -17.68 -46.06 1.65
N ARG A 49 -17.95 -47.32 1.31
CA ARG A 49 -18.58 -48.33 2.20
C ARG A 49 -17.59 -49.37 2.71
N ASP A 50 -16.32 -49.30 2.33
CA ASP A 50 -15.29 -50.27 2.71
C ASP A 50 -14.25 -49.59 3.62
N ASP A 51 -14.24 -49.98 4.91
CA ASP A 51 -13.35 -49.40 5.91
C ASP A 51 -11.87 -49.71 5.63
N ALA A 52 -11.58 -50.86 5.02
CA ALA A 52 -10.20 -51.23 4.69
C ALA A 52 -9.68 -50.33 3.56
N LEU A 53 -10.49 -50.08 2.54
CA LEU A 53 -10.14 -49.15 1.46
C LEU A 53 -10.05 -47.70 1.98
N LEU A 54 -10.96 -47.25 2.85
CA LEU A 54 -10.90 -45.91 3.46
C LEU A 54 -9.73 -45.74 4.45
N GLY A 55 -9.16 -46.83 4.95
CA GLY A 55 -7.92 -46.83 5.73
C GLY A 55 -6.67 -46.62 4.87
N ASP A 56 -6.73 -46.92 3.58
CA ASP A 56 -5.61 -46.76 2.65
C ASP A 56 -5.60 -45.35 2.05
N THR A 57 -4.48 -44.64 2.21
CA THR A 57 -4.30 -43.26 1.73
C THR A 57 -4.53 -43.13 0.22
N ARG A 58 -4.24 -44.18 -0.56
CA ARG A 58 -4.45 -44.22 -2.02
C ARG A 58 -5.92 -44.05 -2.42
N TYR A 59 -6.82 -44.56 -1.58
CA TYR A 59 -8.25 -44.57 -1.82
C TYR A 59 -8.98 -43.51 -0.98
N ALA A 60 -8.54 -43.27 0.25
CA ALA A 60 -9.11 -42.27 1.15
C ALA A 60 -9.07 -40.86 0.54
N GLN A 61 -7.96 -40.49 -0.12
CA GLN A 61 -7.82 -39.15 -0.69
C GLN A 61 -8.77 -38.91 -1.88
N PRO A 62 -8.79 -39.76 -2.93
CA PRO A 62 -9.78 -39.64 -4.00
C PRO A 62 -11.23 -39.64 -3.50
N ALA A 63 -11.56 -40.51 -2.53
CA ALA A 63 -12.90 -40.60 -1.98
C ALA A 63 -13.37 -39.29 -1.33
N LEU A 64 -12.52 -38.72 -0.49
CA LEU A 64 -12.79 -37.45 0.19
C LEU A 64 -12.90 -36.30 -0.80
N PHE A 65 -12.04 -36.26 -1.83
CA PHE A 65 -12.15 -35.27 -2.88
C PHE A 65 -13.48 -35.39 -3.63
N VAL A 66 -13.87 -36.59 -4.07
CA VAL A 66 -15.14 -36.79 -4.80
C VAL A 66 -16.31 -36.35 -3.93
N VAL A 67 -16.38 -36.81 -2.67
CA VAL A 67 -17.47 -36.41 -1.77
C VAL A 67 -17.50 -34.89 -1.54
N GLY A 68 -16.35 -34.26 -1.35
CA GLY A 68 -16.25 -32.80 -1.19
C GLY A 68 -16.67 -32.03 -2.46
N ALA A 69 -16.24 -32.51 -3.63
CA ALA A 69 -16.61 -31.96 -4.92
C ALA A 69 -18.12 -32.07 -5.15
N LEU A 70 -18.72 -33.26 -4.97
CA LEU A 70 -20.17 -33.45 -5.11
C LEU A 70 -20.97 -32.60 -4.11
N ALA A 71 -20.48 -32.47 -2.86
CA ALA A 71 -21.09 -31.59 -1.87
C ALA A 71 -21.04 -30.12 -2.30
N TYR A 72 -19.95 -29.68 -2.94
CA TYR A 72 -19.88 -28.35 -3.56
C TYR A 72 -20.85 -28.20 -4.73
N LEU A 73 -20.92 -29.17 -5.65
CA LEU A 73 -21.86 -29.11 -6.79
C LEU A 73 -23.31 -29.00 -6.30
N ALA A 74 -23.67 -29.75 -5.26
CA ALA A 74 -24.96 -29.65 -4.59
C ALA A 74 -25.20 -28.26 -3.96
N ALA A 75 -24.20 -27.72 -3.26
CA ALA A 75 -24.33 -26.47 -2.52
C ALA A 75 -24.34 -25.21 -3.40
N ARG A 76 -23.69 -25.24 -4.57
CA ARG A 76 -23.50 -24.04 -5.41
C ARG A 76 -24.81 -23.45 -5.92
N ASP A 77 -25.83 -24.28 -6.10
CA ASP A 77 -27.13 -23.86 -6.63
C ASP A 77 -28.09 -23.41 -5.52
N GLU A 78 -27.76 -23.69 -4.26
CA GLU A 78 -28.61 -23.41 -3.09
C GLU A 78 -28.29 -22.04 -2.44
N GLN A 79 -27.06 -21.55 -2.59
CA GLN A 79 -26.57 -20.37 -1.86
C GLN A 79 -25.63 -19.51 -2.71
N PRO A 80 -25.52 -18.19 -2.41
CA PRO A 80 -24.52 -17.34 -3.04
C PRO A 80 -23.11 -17.90 -2.82
N PRO A 81 -22.17 -17.65 -3.75
CA PRO A 81 -20.79 -18.07 -3.58
C PRO A 81 -20.20 -17.47 -2.30
N PRO A 82 -19.34 -18.21 -1.58
CA PRO A 82 -18.68 -17.70 -0.39
C PRO A 82 -17.67 -16.61 -0.74
N ASP A 83 -17.31 -15.80 0.25
CA ASP A 83 -16.28 -14.77 0.07
C ASP A 83 -14.86 -15.38 0.05
N TYR A 84 -14.69 -16.58 0.63
CA TYR A 84 -13.44 -17.33 0.68
C TYR A 84 -13.67 -18.85 0.60
N LEU A 85 -12.68 -19.56 0.11
CA LEU A 85 -12.59 -21.02 0.15
C LEU A 85 -11.33 -21.42 0.92
N ALA A 86 -11.40 -22.50 1.69
CA ALA A 86 -10.22 -23.09 2.32
C ALA A 86 -10.40 -24.60 2.43
N GLY A 87 -9.32 -25.36 2.46
CA GLY A 87 -9.43 -26.79 2.70
C GLY A 87 -8.23 -27.32 3.46
N HIS A 88 -8.47 -28.26 4.37
CA HIS A 88 -7.43 -28.78 5.24
C HIS A 88 -6.69 -29.94 4.55
N SER A 89 -5.38 -29.80 4.34
CA SER A 89 -4.54 -30.76 3.61
C SER A 89 -5.14 -31.10 2.24
N LEU A 90 -5.62 -32.33 2.06
CA LEU A 90 -6.34 -32.79 0.87
C LEU A 90 -7.53 -31.90 0.50
N GLY A 91 -8.24 -31.33 1.48
CA GLY A 91 -9.38 -30.46 1.21
C GLY A 91 -9.01 -29.24 0.37
N GLU A 92 -7.74 -28.82 0.36
CA GLU A 92 -7.26 -27.70 -0.45
C GLU A 92 -7.51 -27.94 -1.96
N TYR A 93 -7.47 -29.19 -2.43
CA TYR A 93 -7.74 -29.55 -3.82
C TYR A 93 -9.23 -29.44 -4.15
N ALA A 94 -10.12 -29.79 -3.22
CA ALA A 94 -11.56 -29.58 -3.38
C ALA A 94 -11.89 -28.07 -3.39
N ALA A 95 -11.18 -27.27 -2.57
CA ALA A 95 -11.31 -25.81 -2.58
C ALA A 95 -10.84 -25.18 -3.91
N LEU A 96 -9.74 -25.68 -4.48
CA LEU A 96 -9.25 -25.25 -5.79
C LEU A 96 -10.21 -25.63 -6.94
N PHE A 97 -10.78 -26.84 -6.90
CA PHE A 97 -11.86 -27.22 -7.81
C PHE A 97 -13.08 -26.30 -7.68
N ALA A 98 -13.53 -26.03 -6.45
CA ALA A 98 -14.65 -25.13 -6.19
C ALA A 98 -14.39 -23.68 -6.65
N ALA A 99 -13.14 -23.23 -6.63
CA ALA A 99 -12.74 -21.92 -7.16
C ALA A 99 -12.68 -21.88 -8.70
N GLY A 100 -12.75 -23.04 -9.36
CA GLY A 100 -12.60 -23.18 -10.81
C GLY A 100 -11.15 -23.17 -11.29
N CYS A 101 -10.18 -23.55 -10.44
CA CYS A 101 -8.78 -23.65 -10.84
C CYS A 101 -8.50 -24.88 -11.70
N LEU A 102 -9.30 -25.93 -11.55
CA LEU A 102 -9.21 -27.21 -12.25
C LEU A 102 -10.62 -27.72 -12.56
N ASP A 103 -10.77 -28.53 -13.60
CA ASP A 103 -12.00 -29.31 -13.77
C ASP A 103 -12.05 -30.52 -12.81
N PHE A 104 -13.18 -31.22 -12.79
CA PHE A 104 -13.42 -32.33 -11.86
C PHE A 104 -12.46 -33.50 -12.11
N GLU A 105 -12.26 -33.89 -13.36
CA GLU A 105 -11.45 -35.06 -13.71
C GLU A 105 -9.96 -34.78 -13.54
N GLU A 106 -9.49 -33.60 -13.92
CA GLU A 106 -8.12 -33.13 -13.70
C GLU A 106 -7.77 -33.09 -12.21
N ALA A 107 -8.63 -32.46 -11.41
CA ALA A 107 -8.45 -32.42 -9.96
C ALA A 107 -8.47 -33.81 -9.34
N LEU A 108 -9.36 -34.71 -9.78
CA LEU A 108 -9.40 -36.08 -9.28
C LEU A 108 -8.16 -36.88 -9.67
N ARG A 109 -7.67 -36.79 -10.91
CA ARG A 109 -6.42 -37.45 -11.34
C ARG A 109 -5.24 -36.97 -10.51
N LEU A 110 -5.15 -35.66 -10.27
CA LEU A 110 -4.11 -35.05 -9.44
C LEU A 110 -4.18 -35.59 -7.99
N VAL A 111 -5.39 -35.68 -7.41
CA VAL A 111 -5.60 -36.24 -6.07
C VAL A 111 -5.28 -37.72 -6.01
N CYS A 112 -5.64 -38.52 -7.01
CA CYS A 112 -5.26 -39.94 -7.09
C CYS A 112 -3.74 -40.06 -7.06
N ARG A 113 -3.04 -39.26 -7.87
CA ARG A 113 -1.59 -39.29 -7.91
C ARG A 113 -0.96 -38.84 -6.58
N ARG A 114 -1.52 -37.82 -5.93
CA ARG A 114 -1.11 -37.40 -4.58
C ARG A 114 -1.27 -38.55 -3.58
N GLY A 115 -2.42 -39.21 -3.56
CA GLY A 115 -2.72 -40.33 -2.67
C GLY A 115 -1.75 -41.50 -2.86
N GLU A 116 -1.47 -41.88 -4.11
CA GLU A 116 -0.49 -42.90 -4.47
C GLU A 116 0.92 -42.57 -3.95
N ILE A 117 1.41 -41.38 -4.26
CA ILE A 117 2.75 -40.94 -3.87
C ILE A 117 2.87 -40.91 -2.35
N MET A 118 1.87 -40.35 -1.67
CA MET A 118 1.88 -40.25 -0.20
C MET A 118 1.79 -41.63 0.46
N ALA A 119 1.03 -42.57 -0.10
CA ALA A 119 0.88 -43.90 0.48
C ALA A 119 2.14 -44.78 0.39
N ARG A 120 3.09 -44.47 -0.51
CA ARG A 120 4.38 -45.17 -0.58
C ARG A 120 5.30 -44.84 0.59
N ALA A 121 5.08 -43.71 1.27
CA ALA A 121 5.84 -43.36 2.46
C ALA A 121 5.52 -44.35 3.60
N ALA A 122 6.55 -44.81 4.29
CA ALA A 122 6.45 -45.77 5.39
C ALA A 122 7.42 -45.39 6.53
N GLY A 123 7.40 -46.15 7.64
CA GLY A 123 8.34 -45.98 8.74
C GLY A 123 8.05 -44.82 9.69
N GLY A 124 6.88 -44.17 9.55
CA GLY A 124 6.47 -43.05 10.40
C GLY A 124 5.06 -43.21 10.95
N GLY A 125 4.57 -42.12 11.52
CA GLY A 125 3.18 -41.98 11.94
C GLY A 125 2.84 -40.52 12.23
N MET A 126 1.66 -40.31 12.79
CA MET A 126 1.20 -39.00 13.25
C MET A 126 0.56 -39.12 14.64
N LEU A 127 0.70 -38.08 15.45
CA LEU A 127 0.20 -38.00 16.81
C LEU A 127 -0.53 -36.67 17.02
N ALA A 128 -1.84 -36.71 17.25
CA ALA A 128 -2.57 -35.53 17.65
C ALA A 128 -2.33 -35.22 19.12
N VAL A 129 -1.92 -33.99 19.42
CA VAL A 129 -1.76 -33.46 20.77
C VAL A 129 -2.88 -32.48 21.02
N VAL A 130 -3.74 -32.78 22.00
CA VAL A 130 -4.91 -31.98 22.37
C VAL A 130 -4.78 -31.54 23.83
N GLY A 131 -4.69 -30.25 24.09
CA GLY A 131 -4.44 -29.73 25.42
C GLY A 131 -4.42 -28.21 25.51
N GLN A 132 -3.67 -27.68 26.47
CA GLN A 132 -3.49 -26.24 26.65
C GLN A 132 -2.02 -25.88 26.45
N ARG A 133 -1.74 -24.61 26.13
CA ARG A 133 -0.38 -24.08 26.09
C ARG A 133 0.56 -24.78 25.09
N MET A 134 0.11 -24.93 23.85
CA MET A 134 0.95 -25.49 22.78
C MET A 134 2.20 -24.65 22.46
N ASP A 135 2.25 -23.39 22.93
CA ASP A 135 3.45 -22.55 22.96
C ASP A 135 4.65 -23.22 23.65
N ARG A 136 4.40 -24.09 24.65
CA ARG A 136 5.44 -24.81 25.38
C ARG A 136 5.91 -26.10 24.71
N LEU A 137 5.20 -26.59 23.70
CA LEU A 137 5.47 -27.90 23.10
C LEU A 137 6.90 -28.02 22.55
N PRO A 138 7.47 -27.04 21.82
CA PRO A 138 8.85 -27.13 21.34
C PRO A 138 9.87 -27.31 22.47
N GLY A 139 9.68 -26.64 23.61
CA GLY A 139 10.56 -26.76 24.76
C GLY A 139 10.46 -28.12 25.45
N VAL A 140 9.26 -28.71 25.52
CA VAL A 140 9.06 -30.05 26.08
C VAL A 140 9.66 -31.13 25.20
N LEU A 141 9.52 -31.01 23.87
CA LEU A 141 10.16 -31.94 22.94
C LEU A 141 11.69 -31.85 23.02
N ALA A 142 12.23 -30.63 23.05
CA ALA A 142 13.67 -30.40 23.20
C ALA A 142 14.21 -30.97 24.53
N ALA A 143 13.52 -30.75 25.65
CA ALA A 143 13.92 -31.28 26.95
C ALA A 143 13.87 -32.81 27.02
N ALA A 144 13.01 -33.45 26.23
CA ALA A 144 12.93 -34.89 26.08
C ALA A 144 13.89 -35.47 25.03
N GLY A 145 14.71 -34.63 24.39
CA GLY A 145 15.64 -35.04 23.34
C GLY A 145 14.96 -35.49 22.04
N VAL A 146 13.74 -35.01 21.77
CA VAL A 146 12.98 -35.36 20.56
C VAL A 146 13.14 -34.24 19.52
N ASP A 147 14.06 -34.41 18.57
CA ASP A 147 14.41 -33.41 17.54
C ASP A 147 14.07 -33.84 16.09
N ASP A 148 13.53 -35.05 15.94
CA ASP A 148 13.23 -35.72 14.68
C ASP A 148 11.73 -35.84 14.39
N VAL A 149 10.90 -35.10 15.13
CA VAL A 149 9.45 -34.93 14.89
C VAL A 149 9.15 -33.51 14.41
N ASP A 150 8.24 -33.38 13.45
CA ASP A 150 7.78 -32.09 12.94
C ASP A 150 6.32 -31.85 13.31
N VAL A 151 5.93 -30.57 13.47
CA VAL A 151 4.52 -30.19 13.48
C VAL A 151 3.98 -30.35 12.06
N ALA A 152 3.03 -31.26 11.87
CA ALA A 152 2.34 -31.54 10.63
C ALA A 152 1.09 -30.67 10.44
N ASN A 153 0.37 -30.41 11.53
CA ASN A 153 -0.81 -29.55 11.51
C ASN A 153 -0.84 -28.64 12.74
N ASP A 154 -0.91 -27.33 12.53
CA ASP A 154 -1.23 -26.33 13.55
C ASP A 154 -2.73 -26.02 13.45
N ASN A 155 -3.55 -26.79 14.17
CA ASN A 155 -5.00 -26.81 13.98
C ASN A 155 -5.72 -25.73 14.79
N ALA A 156 -5.36 -25.57 16.05
CA ALA A 156 -5.91 -24.57 16.99
C ALA A 156 -4.92 -24.36 18.15
N ASP A 157 -5.13 -23.33 18.98
CA ASP A 157 -4.24 -23.04 20.13
C ASP A 157 -4.09 -24.22 21.09
N GLY A 158 -5.11 -25.09 21.17
CA GLY A 158 -5.10 -26.30 21.97
C GLY A 158 -4.94 -27.60 21.17
N GLN A 159 -4.65 -27.55 19.87
CA GLN A 159 -4.56 -28.74 19.04
C GLN A 159 -3.50 -28.63 17.96
N VAL A 160 -2.49 -29.49 18.05
CA VAL A 160 -1.48 -29.68 17.00
C VAL A 160 -1.33 -31.16 16.67
N THR A 161 -0.83 -31.47 15.48
CA THR A 161 -0.48 -32.83 15.09
C THR A 161 1.01 -32.91 14.82
N LEU A 162 1.69 -33.82 15.51
CA LEU A 162 3.09 -34.16 15.27
C LEU A 162 3.19 -35.29 14.26
N SER A 163 4.27 -35.32 13.49
CA SER A 163 4.60 -36.47 12.65
C SER A 163 6.09 -36.75 12.66
N GLY A 164 6.45 -38.02 12.56
CA GLY A 164 7.82 -38.49 12.60
C GLY A 164 7.91 -40.00 12.81
N PRO A 165 9.08 -40.51 13.20
CA PRO A 165 9.27 -41.93 13.51
C PRO A 165 8.39 -42.37 14.67
N ARG A 166 7.91 -43.61 14.65
CA ARG A 166 6.97 -44.13 15.67
C ARG A 166 7.55 -44.11 17.08
N GLU A 167 8.85 -44.40 17.20
CA GLU A 167 9.54 -44.40 18.49
C GLU A 167 9.63 -42.98 19.07
N SER A 168 9.99 -42.00 18.24
CA SER A 168 10.09 -40.60 18.59
C SER A 168 8.74 -39.97 18.92
N LEU A 169 7.67 -40.35 18.19
CA LEU A 169 6.30 -39.98 18.56
C LEU A 169 5.88 -40.61 19.90
N SER A 170 6.32 -41.84 20.20
CA SER A 170 6.05 -42.47 21.50
C SER A 170 6.78 -41.74 22.64
N ALA A 171 8.02 -41.28 22.38
CA ALA A 171 8.77 -40.44 23.32
C ALA A 171 8.11 -39.07 23.51
N ALA A 172 7.70 -38.42 22.43
CA ALA A 172 6.96 -37.16 22.45
C ALA A 172 5.67 -37.30 23.27
N ALA A 173 4.90 -38.38 23.07
CA ALA A 173 3.69 -38.64 23.84
C ALA A 173 3.96 -38.72 25.35
N ARG A 174 5.00 -39.47 25.76
CA ARG A 174 5.42 -39.56 27.17
C ARG A 174 5.83 -38.19 27.72
N ALA A 175 6.60 -37.42 26.98
CA ALA A 175 7.06 -36.09 27.39
C ALA A 175 5.89 -35.10 27.55
N VAL A 176 4.96 -35.08 26.60
CA VAL A 176 3.76 -34.24 26.65
C VAL A 176 2.87 -34.61 27.85
N THR A 177 2.69 -35.90 28.12
CA THR A 177 1.93 -36.37 29.29
C THR A 177 2.63 -36.03 30.60
N ALA A 178 3.94 -36.27 30.71
CA ALA A 178 4.72 -35.95 31.91
C ALA A 178 4.75 -34.45 32.22
N ALA A 179 4.77 -33.60 31.19
CA ALA A 179 4.72 -32.15 31.32
C ALA A 179 3.30 -31.60 31.58
N GLY A 180 2.27 -32.46 31.59
CA GLY A 180 0.87 -32.04 31.77
C GLY A 180 0.34 -31.14 30.65
N LEU A 181 0.93 -31.20 29.44
CA LEU A 181 0.56 -30.32 28.33
C LEU A 181 -0.75 -30.71 27.64
N GLY A 182 -1.07 -32.00 27.60
CA GLY A 182 -2.29 -32.48 26.95
C GLY A 182 -2.37 -33.98 26.76
N ARG A 183 -3.48 -34.41 26.15
CA ARG A 183 -3.72 -35.80 25.73
C ARG A 183 -3.11 -36.03 24.35
N CYS A 184 -2.42 -37.15 24.21
CA CYS A 184 -1.88 -37.60 22.92
C CYS A 184 -2.76 -38.71 22.34
N VAL A 185 -3.09 -38.61 21.05
CA VAL A 185 -3.92 -39.58 20.32
C VAL A 185 -3.18 -39.99 19.03
N PRO A 186 -2.71 -41.25 18.93
CA PRO A 186 -2.11 -41.75 17.70
C PRO A 186 -3.12 -41.74 16.56
N LEU A 187 -2.70 -41.28 15.38
CA LEU A 187 -3.54 -41.29 14.18
C LEU A 187 -3.27 -42.56 13.37
N PRO A 188 -4.29 -43.19 12.77
CA PRO A 188 -4.15 -44.46 12.05
C PRO A 188 -3.54 -44.28 10.66
N VAL A 189 -2.30 -43.81 10.61
CA VAL A 189 -1.51 -43.62 9.38
C VAL A 189 -0.12 -44.24 9.55
N ALA A 190 0.44 -44.76 8.46
CA ALA A 190 1.75 -45.42 8.45
C ALA A 190 2.92 -44.50 8.04
N ALA A 191 2.63 -43.22 7.81
CA ALA A 191 3.57 -42.25 7.28
C ALA A 191 3.52 -40.94 8.08
N ALA A 192 4.64 -40.22 8.07
CA ALA A 192 4.79 -38.92 8.72
C ALA A 192 4.44 -37.78 7.75
N PHE A 193 3.15 -37.57 7.46
CA PHE A 193 2.72 -36.56 6.49
C PHE A 193 3.03 -35.12 6.95
N HIS A 194 3.17 -34.20 5.99
CA HIS A 194 3.42 -32.77 6.25
C HIS A 194 4.73 -32.48 7.00
N SER A 195 5.76 -33.29 6.78
CA SER A 195 7.04 -33.21 7.47
C SER A 195 8.25 -33.36 6.55
N ARG A 196 9.45 -33.26 7.13
CA ARG A 196 10.71 -33.54 6.43
C ARG A 196 10.75 -34.93 5.78
N TYR A 197 10.03 -35.92 6.31
CA TYR A 197 9.99 -37.28 5.78
C TYR A 197 9.23 -37.39 4.45
N MET A 198 8.46 -36.38 4.09
CA MET A 198 7.75 -36.30 2.81
C MET A 198 8.55 -35.60 1.70
N ARG A 199 9.83 -35.30 1.91
CA ARG A 199 10.64 -34.54 0.92
C ARG A 199 10.71 -35.25 -0.45
N ALA A 200 10.90 -36.57 -0.46
CA ALA A 200 10.94 -37.34 -1.71
C ALA A 200 9.58 -37.35 -2.42
N ALA A 201 8.50 -37.61 -1.68
CA ALA A 201 7.13 -37.54 -2.17
C ALA A 201 6.76 -36.15 -2.72
N ALA A 202 7.19 -35.07 -2.06
CA ALA A 202 6.98 -33.71 -2.52
C ALA A 202 7.71 -33.42 -3.85
N GLY A 203 8.90 -33.99 -4.05
CA GLY A 203 9.64 -33.88 -5.32
C GLY A 203 8.92 -34.60 -6.46
N GLU A 204 8.52 -35.87 -6.24
CA GLU A 204 7.76 -36.63 -7.23
C GLU A 204 6.43 -35.95 -7.58
N PHE A 205 5.74 -35.39 -6.58
CA PHE A 205 4.48 -34.70 -6.82
C PHE A 205 4.66 -33.36 -7.53
N ALA A 206 5.79 -32.67 -7.36
CA ALA A 206 6.11 -31.46 -8.12
C ALA A 206 6.20 -31.74 -9.63
N GLU A 207 6.76 -32.89 -10.02
CA GLU A 207 6.84 -33.30 -11.43
C GLU A 207 5.45 -33.53 -12.04
N VAL A 208 4.52 -34.05 -11.24
CA VAL A 208 3.11 -34.22 -11.64
C VAL A 208 2.44 -32.84 -11.79
N LEU A 209 2.63 -31.96 -10.82
CA LEU A 209 2.06 -30.61 -10.81
C LEU A 209 2.56 -29.74 -11.98
N ALA A 210 3.80 -29.92 -12.41
CA ALA A 210 4.38 -29.22 -13.56
C ALA A 210 3.65 -29.50 -14.89
N GLN A 211 2.89 -30.59 -14.96
CA GLN A 211 2.11 -30.99 -16.14
C GLN A 211 0.66 -30.50 -16.08
N VAL A 212 0.24 -29.92 -14.96
CA VAL A 212 -1.14 -29.46 -14.74
C VAL A 212 -1.22 -27.95 -14.93
N ARG A 213 -2.20 -27.50 -15.71
CA ARG A 213 -2.47 -26.07 -15.89
C ARG A 213 -3.57 -25.63 -14.95
N PHE A 214 -3.24 -24.72 -14.03
CA PHE A 214 -4.21 -24.13 -13.12
C PHE A 214 -4.77 -22.83 -13.69
N ALA A 215 -6.10 -22.69 -13.68
CA ALA A 215 -6.76 -21.41 -13.90
C ALA A 215 -6.70 -20.53 -12.64
N PRO A 216 -6.74 -19.19 -12.77
CA PRO A 216 -6.83 -18.30 -11.62
C PRO A 216 -8.11 -18.55 -10.79
N PRO A 217 -8.04 -18.56 -9.45
CA PRO A 217 -9.19 -18.81 -8.59
C PRO A 217 -10.22 -17.69 -8.71
N ARG A 218 -11.48 -18.05 -9.00
CA ARG A 218 -12.61 -17.09 -9.05
C ARG A 218 -13.05 -16.62 -7.67
N VAL A 219 -12.83 -17.46 -6.65
CA VAL A 219 -13.02 -17.14 -5.23
C VAL A 219 -11.69 -17.40 -4.53
N PRO A 220 -11.18 -16.48 -3.69
CA PRO A 220 -9.87 -16.64 -3.04
C PRO A 220 -9.78 -17.96 -2.24
N VAL A 221 -8.80 -18.80 -2.56
CA VAL A 221 -8.51 -20.06 -1.86
C VAL A 221 -7.32 -19.85 -0.91
N ILE A 222 -7.48 -20.14 0.38
CA ILE A 222 -6.40 -19.96 1.35
C ILE A 222 -5.42 -21.14 1.33
N SER A 223 -4.15 -20.84 1.08
CA SER A 223 -3.08 -21.84 1.05
C SER A 223 -2.74 -22.38 2.43
N ASN A 224 -2.55 -23.70 2.54
CA ASN A 224 -2.14 -24.34 3.80
C ASN A 224 -0.72 -23.95 4.25
N VAL A 225 0.16 -23.57 3.32
CA VAL A 225 1.57 -23.26 3.58
C VAL A 225 1.77 -21.81 4.02
N THR A 226 1.03 -20.87 3.43
CA THR A 226 1.18 -19.43 3.71
C THR A 226 0.11 -18.88 4.63
N ALA A 227 -1.01 -19.58 4.81
CA ALA A 227 -2.23 -19.07 5.46
C ALA A 227 -2.74 -17.76 4.83
N ARG A 228 -2.52 -17.58 3.52
CA ARG A 228 -2.97 -16.44 2.71
C ARG A 228 -3.61 -16.95 1.41
N PRO A 229 -4.41 -16.13 0.70
CA PRO A 229 -4.90 -16.50 -0.62
C PRO A 229 -3.77 -16.97 -1.54
N HIS A 230 -4.03 -17.98 -2.36
CA HIS A 230 -3.10 -18.43 -3.40
C HIS A 230 -2.77 -17.29 -4.37
N ASP A 231 -1.49 -17.13 -4.67
CA ASP A 231 -1.03 -16.46 -5.88
C ASP A 231 -1.08 -17.49 -7.02
N PRO A 232 -1.79 -17.21 -8.13
CA PRO A 232 -1.85 -18.09 -9.29
C PRO A 232 -0.47 -18.54 -9.82
N LEU A 233 0.57 -17.70 -9.68
CA LEU A 233 1.92 -18.00 -10.16
C LEU A 233 2.67 -19.00 -9.27
N LEU A 234 2.35 -19.04 -7.97
CA LEU A 234 3.01 -19.89 -6.98
C LEU A 234 2.20 -21.14 -6.62
N LEU A 235 0.96 -21.26 -7.13
CA LEU A 235 0.01 -22.28 -6.75
C LEU A 235 0.59 -23.71 -6.89
N PRO A 236 1.18 -24.14 -8.02
CA PRO A 236 1.75 -25.49 -8.14
C PRO A 236 2.88 -25.74 -7.12
N ASP A 237 3.78 -24.78 -6.96
CA ASP A 237 4.91 -24.89 -6.03
C ASP A 237 4.44 -25.01 -4.58
N LEU A 238 3.41 -24.24 -4.19
CA LEU A 238 2.83 -24.29 -2.86
C LEU A 238 2.14 -25.65 -2.61
N LEU A 239 1.47 -26.24 -3.61
CA LEU A 239 0.88 -27.58 -3.48
C LEU A 239 1.93 -28.68 -3.32
N ALA A 240 3.06 -28.60 -4.03
CA ALA A 240 4.17 -29.53 -3.85
C ALA A 240 4.78 -29.40 -2.45
N VAL A 241 5.05 -28.16 -2.02
CA VAL A 241 5.61 -27.84 -0.71
C VAL A 241 4.66 -28.25 0.43
N GLN A 242 3.35 -28.21 0.20
CA GLN A 242 2.31 -28.62 1.15
C GLN A 242 2.58 -30.02 1.73
N LEU A 243 3.03 -30.98 0.92
CA LEU A 243 3.26 -32.37 1.36
C LEU A 243 4.32 -32.48 2.47
N ARG A 244 5.25 -31.52 2.54
CA ARG A 244 6.43 -31.54 3.44
C ARG A 244 6.50 -30.36 4.41
N ARG A 245 5.42 -29.59 4.52
CA ARG A 245 5.29 -28.43 5.41
C ARG A 245 4.00 -28.51 6.21
N PRO A 246 3.95 -27.89 7.40
CA PRO A 246 2.76 -27.89 8.23
C PRO A 246 1.56 -27.28 7.50
N VAL A 247 0.38 -27.84 7.76
CA VAL A 247 -0.89 -27.16 7.49
C VAL A 247 -1.12 -26.12 8.58
N ARG A 248 -1.06 -24.84 8.21
CA ARG A 248 -1.23 -23.69 9.13
C ARG A 248 -2.70 -23.32 9.26
N TRP A 249 -3.50 -24.24 9.82
CA TRP A 249 -4.95 -24.10 9.88
C TRP A 249 -5.42 -23.04 10.88
N ARG A 250 -4.78 -22.97 12.04
CA ARG A 250 -5.05 -21.93 13.05
C ARG A 250 -4.88 -20.53 12.47
N GLU A 251 -3.77 -20.31 11.75
CA GLU A 251 -3.52 -19.04 11.06
C GLU A 251 -4.49 -18.81 9.89
N THR A 252 -4.91 -19.86 9.19
CA THR A 252 -5.93 -19.79 8.15
C THR A 252 -7.26 -19.31 8.73
N MET A 253 -7.71 -19.88 9.84
CA MET A 253 -8.94 -19.45 10.52
C MET A 253 -8.83 -18.04 11.08
N ALA A 254 -7.70 -17.70 11.71
CA ALA A 254 -7.44 -16.34 12.20
C ALA A 254 -7.45 -15.31 11.06
N TYR A 255 -6.87 -15.64 9.90
CA TYR A 255 -6.94 -14.81 8.70
C TYR A 255 -8.39 -14.61 8.27
N LEU A 256 -9.17 -15.68 8.09
CA LEU A 256 -10.56 -15.59 7.65
C LEU A 256 -11.41 -14.74 8.60
N VAL A 257 -11.30 -14.96 9.92
CA VAL A 257 -12.00 -14.15 10.92
C VAL A 257 -11.56 -12.68 10.86
N GLY A 258 -10.25 -12.43 10.74
CA GLY A 258 -9.70 -11.08 10.57
C GLY A 258 -10.15 -10.38 9.28
N ARG A 259 -10.59 -11.12 8.26
CA ARG A 259 -11.19 -10.59 7.02
C ARG A 259 -12.70 -10.39 7.10
N GLY A 260 -13.31 -10.67 8.25
CA GLY A 260 -14.73 -10.49 8.53
C GLY A 260 -15.58 -11.74 8.29
N VAL A 261 -14.97 -12.92 8.09
CA VAL A 261 -15.73 -14.18 8.00
C VAL A 261 -16.30 -14.53 9.36
N ARG A 262 -17.63 -14.68 9.42
CA ARG A 262 -18.35 -15.02 10.65
C ARG A 262 -19.01 -16.39 10.58
N THR A 263 -19.19 -16.94 9.38
CA THR A 263 -19.79 -18.24 9.16
C THR A 263 -18.90 -19.09 8.26
N VAL A 264 -18.77 -20.37 8.62
CA VAL A 264 -18.16 -21.39 7.77
C VAL A 264 -19.18 -22.47 7.44
N ARG A 265 -19.23 -22.89 6.18
CA ARG A 265 -19.97 -24.09 5.75
C ARG A 265 -18.93 -25.16 5.41
N GLU A 266 -18.90 -26.23 6.18
CA GLU A 266 -18.05 -27.38 5.90
C GLU A 266 -18.72 -28.29 4.87
N LEU A 267 -18.04 -28.53 3.76
CA LEU A 267 -18.52 -29.33 2.63
C LEU A 267 -17.71 -30.62 2.55
N GLY A 268 -18.34 -31.74 2.92
CA GLY A 268 -17.71 -33.05 3.03
C GLY A 268 -18.20 -33.79 4.28
N PRO A 269 -17.60 -34.94 4.62
CA PRO A 269 -17.99 -35.69 5.79
C PRO A 269 -17.53 -35.02 7.09
N GLY A 270 -18.39 -35.06 8.12
CA GLY A 270 -18.05 -34.60 9.48
C GLY A 270 -18.34 -33.12 9.73
N ARG A 271 -17.78 -32.61 10.84
CA ARG A 271 -17.90 -31.22 11.31
C ARG A 271 -16.59 -30.70 11.94
N VAL A 272 -15.48 -31.35 11.63
CA VAL A 272 -14.19 -31.13 12.33
C VAL A 272 -13.72 -29.69 12.11
N LEU A 273 -13.81 -29.18 10.89
CA LEU A 273 -13.35 -27.83 10.58
C LEU A 273 -14.27 -26.75 11.17
N THR A 274 -15.58 -27.03 11.22
CA THR A 274 -16.58 -26.19 11.87
C THR A 274 -16.28 -26.09 13.37
N ASP A 275 -15.95 -27.20 14.01
CA ASP A 275 -15.62 -27.23 15.43
C ASP A 275 -14.27 -26.55 15.73
N LEU A 276 -13.31 -26.62 14.81
CA LEU A 276 -12.04 -25.87 14.89
C LEU A 276 -12.24 -24.35 14.69
N PHE A 277 -13.24 -23.94 13.92
CA PHE A 277 -13.54 -22.53 13.67
C PHE A 277 -14.20 -21.84 14.87
N ARG A 278 -15.10 -22.52 15.58
CA ARG A 278 -15.90 -21.93 16.68
C ARG A 278 -15.05 -21.26 17.77
N PRO A 279 -14.00 -21.89 18.34
CA PRO A 279 -13.17 -21.24 19.36
C PRO A 279 -12.41 -20.04 18.81
N VAL A 280 -11.94 -20.08 17.56
CA VAL A 280 -11.25 -18.95 16.92
C VAL A 280 -12.20 -17.76 16.75
N LEU A 281 -13.44 -18.02 16.35
CA LEU A 281 -14.48 -16.99 16.25
C LEU A 281 -14.87 -16.43 17.62
N ALA A 282 -14.96 -17.28 18.66
CA ALA A 282 -15.32 -16.87 20.02
C ALA A 282 -14.20 -16.09 20.73
N ALA A 283 -12.93 -16.45 20.47
CA ALA A 283 -11.76 -15.77 20.99
C ALA A 283 -11.41 -14.51 20.19
N ALA A 284 -11.91 -14.39 18.96
CA ALA A 284 -11.80 -13.15 18.22
C ALA A 284 -12.56 -12.07 19.00
N PRO A 285 -11.95 -10.90 19.25
CA PRO A 285 -12.72 -9.78 19.75
C PRO A 285 -13.91 -9.64 18.83
N ALA A 286 -15.12 -9.52 19.40
CA ALA A 286 -16.29 -9.18 18.60
C ALA A 286 -15.84 -8.03 17.72
N VAL A 287 -15.71 -8.24 16.40
CA VAL A 287 -15.54 -7.07 15.53
C VAL A 287 -16.84 -6.35 15.80
N PRO A 288 -16.82 -5.19 16.49
CA PRO A 288 -18.04 -4.46 16.71
C PRO A 288 -18.67 -4.34 15.33
N ASP A 289 -19.95 -4.69 15.21
CA ASP A 289 -20.70 -4.50 13.97
C ASP A 289 -20.38 -3.11 13.44
N GLY A 290 -19.52 -3.03 12.41
CA GLY A 290 -19.12 -1.79 11.73
C GLY A 290 -18.85 -0.55 12.59
N GLY A 291 -18.49 -0.66 13.88
CA GLY A 291 -18.52 0.48 14.80
C GLY A 291 -17.26 1.35 14.80
N GLY A 292 -16.16 0.87 14.24
CA GLY A 292 -14.94 1.66 14.01
C GLY A 292 -14.88 2.17 12.57
N PRO A 293 -14.33 3.36 12.31
CA PRO A 293 -14.31 3.93 10.97
C PRO A 293 -13.60 2.98 9.99
N GLY A 294 -14.29 2.61 8.91
CA GLY A 294 -13.61 2.07 7.72
C GLY A 294 -12.66 3.13 7.13
N PRO A 295 -11.86 2.80 6.10
CA PRO A 295 -10.98 3.79 5.45
C PRO A 295 -11.76 5.01 4.95
N ALA A 296 -13.03 4.82 4.54
CA ALA A 296 -13.94 5.89 4.13
C ALA A 296 -14.50 6.72 5.29
N ALA A 297 -14.17 6.43 6.54
CA ALA A 297 -14.53 7.25 7.69
C ALA A 297 -13.32 7.96 8.31
N LEU A 298 -12.13 7.78 7.74
CA LEU A 298 -10.94 8.56 8.08
C LEU A 298 -10.98 9.93 7.38
N GLY A 299 -10.64 10.98 8.12
CA GLY A 299 -10.65 12.35 7.64
C GLY A 299 -12.05 12.90 7.35
N CYS A 300 -12.13 13.94 6.51
CA CYS A 300 -13.33 14.73 6.30
C CYS A 300 -14.22 14.19 5.17
N GLN A 301 -15.50 13.97 5.44
CA GLN A 301 -16.47 13.56 4.41
C GLN A 301 -16.70 14.64 3.34
N ARG A 302 -16.75 15.91 3.74
CA ARG A 302 -16.92 17.03 2.80
C ARG A 302 -15.74 17.14 1.84
N PHE A 303 -14.52 16.91 2.33
CA PHE A 303 -13.33 16.82 1.48
C PHE A 303 -13.52 15.78 0.37
N ARG A 304 -13.94 14.57 0.72
CA ARG A 304 -14.19 13.51 -0.26
C ARG A 304 -15.25 13.90 -1.29
N ALA A 305 -16.31 14.58 -0.86
CA ALA A 305 -17.36 15.06 -1.76
C ALA A 305 -16.84 16.12 -2.75
N ASP A 306 -16.14 17.15 -2.26
CA ASP A 306 -15.67 18.28 -3.07
C ASP A 306 -14.61 17.86 -4.09
N TYR A 307 -13.70 16.96 -3.68
CA TYR A 307 -12.66 16.43 -4.56
C TYR A 307 -13.11 15.19 -5.35
N GLY A 308 -14.30 14.65 -5.05
CA GLY A 308 -14.84 13.44 -5.67
C GLY A 308 -13.94 12.22 -5.50
N VAL A 309 -13.33 12.07 -4.33
CA VAL A 309 -12.38 10.99 -4.01
C VAL A 309 -12.96 9.99 -3.01
N THR A 310 -12.57 8.72 -3.16
CA THR A 310 -13.03 7.61 -2.32
C THR A 310 -12.50 7.72 -0.89
N TRP A 311 -11.27 8.24 -0.73
CA TRP A 311 -10.60 8.40 0.56
C TRP A 311 -10.08 9.84 0.71
N SER A 312 -9.93 10.29 1.96
CA SER A 312 -9.34 11.59 2.28
C SER A 312 -7.81 11.55 2.12
N TYR A 313 -7.38 11.29 0.88
CA TYR A 313 -6.01 10.98 0.49
C TYR A 313 -5.71 11.65 -0.85
N LEU A 314 -4.55 12.30 -0.94
CA LEU A 314 -4.01 12.87 -2.17
C LEU A 314 -2.58 12.35 -2.43
N ALA A 315 -2.20 12.27 -3.70
CA ALA A 315 -0.78 12.19 -4.07
C ALA A 315 -0.27 13.59 -4.44
N GLY A 316 0.70 14.09 -3.67
CA GLY A 316 1.30 15.39 -3.87
C GLY A 316 2.14 15.47 -5.15
N SER A 317 2.33 16.67 -5.67
CA SER A 317 3.10 16.84 -6.89
C SER A 317 4.61 16.62 -6.66
N MET A 318 5.30 16.18 -7.71
CA MET A 318 6.75 15.97 -7.69
C MET A 318 7.36 16.57 -8.95
N TYR A 319 8.34 17.46 -8.75
CA TYR A 319 9.00 18.31 -9.75
C TYR A 319 9.32 17.61 -11.08
N ARG A 320 9.26 18.34 -12.21
CA ARG A 320 9.62 17.85 -13.55
C ARG A 320 8.84 16.62 -14.00
N GLY A 321 7.56 16.52 -13.59
CA GLY A 321 6.66 15.47 -14.08
C GLY A 321 6.98 14.09 -13.49
N ILE A 322 7.73 14.04 -12.39
CA ILE A 322 7.90 12.82 -11.60
C ILE A 322 6.53 12.34 -11.12
N SER A 323 5.68 13.27 -10.67
CA SER A 323 4.23 13.03 -10.63
C SER A 323 3.71 13.21 -12.05
N SER A 324 3.65 12.09 -12.78
CA SER A 324 3.47 12.05 -14.23
C SER A 324 1.99 12.05 -14.63
N VAL A 325 1.75 12.19 -15.94
CA VAL A 325 0.42 11.96 -16.53
C VAL A 325 -0.09 10.56 -16.19
N ALA A 326 0.76 9.54 -16.27
CA ALA A 326 0.38 8.15 -15.96
C ALA A 326 -0.03 7.97 -14.50
N MET A 327 0.67 8.63 -13.58
CA MET A 327 0.37 8.57 -12.14
C MET A 327 -0.98 9.20 -11.83
N VAL A 328 -1.18 10.42 -12.31
CA VAL A 328 -2.42 11.16 -12.09
C VAL A 328 -3.60 10.46 -12.75
N ALA A 329 -3.41 9.89 -13.95
CA ALA A 329 -4.43 9.10 -14.62
C ALA A 329 -4.81 7.82 -13.90
N ARG A 330 -3.82 7.12 -13.33
CA ARG A 330 -4.09 5.92 -12.55
C ARG A 330 -4.89 6.23 -11.29
N LEU A 331 -4.50 7.28 -10.55
CA LEU A 331 -5.20 7.71 -9.34
C LEU A 331 -6.63 8.13 -9.65
N GLY A 332 -6.84 8.95 -10.67
CA GLY A 332 -8.18 9.40 -11.05
C GLY A 332 -9.11 8.25 -11.45
N LYS A 333 -8.60 7.24 -12.19
CA LYS A 333 -9.36 6.01 -12.51
C LYS A 333 -9.69 5.15 -11.30
N ALA A 334 -8.88 5.22 -10.25
CA ALA A 334 -9.13 4.55 -8.96
C ALA A 334 -10.06 5.37 -8.03
N GLY A 335 -10.61 6.50 -8.50
CA GLY A 335 -11.43 7.39 -7.67
C GLY A 335 -10.61 8.11 -6.60
N LEU A 336 -9.35 8.42 -6.88
CA LEU A 336 -8.43 9.21 -6.06
C LEU A 336 -7.98 10.45 -6.84
N LEU A 337 -7.15 11.29 -6.22
CA LEU A 337 -6.62 12.50 -6.88
C LEU A 337 -5.11 12.61 -6.65
N GLY A 338 -4.39 12.93 -7.73
CA GLY A 338 -2.99 13.32 -7.69
C GLY A 338 -2.77 14.64 -8.43
N PHE A 339 -1.69 15.33 -8.09
CA PHE A 339 -1.30 16.57 -8.74
C PHE A 339 -0.13 16.36 -9.70
N PHE A 340 -0.29 16.74 -10.96
CA PHE A 340 0.80 16.70 -11.93
C PHE A 340 1.92 17.67 -11.52
N GLY A 341 3.16 17.20 -11.62
CA GLY A 341 4.37 17.96 -11.28
C GLY A 341 4.78 18.98 -12.33
N ALA A 342 4.04 20.08 -12.47
CA ALA A 342 4.27 21.11 -13.49
C ALA A 342 5.55 21.95 -13.29
N GLY A 343 6.15 21.94 -12.10
CA GLY A 343 7.38 22.67 -11.83
C GLY A 343 8.51 22.29 -12.81
N GLY A 344 9.15 23.30 -13.40
CA GLY A 344 10.28 23.12 -14.33
C GLY A 344 9.90 22.83 -15.79
N PHE A 345 8.61 22.97 -16.15
CA PHE A 345 8.13 22.97 -17.53
C PHE A 345 7.88 24.40 -18.04
N ARG A 346 7.97 24.57 -19.36
CA ARG A 346 7.51 25.77 -20.06
C ARG A 346 5.99 25.71 -20.26
N ARG A 347 5.38 26.87 -20.52
CA ARG A 347 3.92 27.01 -20.72
C ARG A 347 3.38 26.07 -21.81
N ASP A 348 4.06 25.98 -22.95
CA ASP A 348 3.67 25.12 -24.08
C ASP A 348 3.71 23.64 -23.72
N GLU A 349 4.69 23.22 -22.92
CA GLU A 349 4.79 21.84 -22.44
C GLU A 349 3.68 21.50 -21.44
N VAL A 350 3.34 22.42 -20.53
CA VAL A 350 2.20 22.26 -19.60
C VAL A 350 0.89 22.21 -20.37
N GLU A 351 0.72 23.01 -21.42
CA GLU A 351 -0.47 22.96 -22.28
C GLU A 351 -0.61 21.62 -23.00
N ALA A 352 0.49 21.06 -23.51
CA ALA A 352 0.50 19.73 -24.11
C ALA A 352 0.09 18.64 -23.10
N VAL A 353 0.58 18.74 -21.85
CA VAL A 353 0.18 17.85 -20.75
C VAL A 353 -1.32 17.98 -20.46
N LEU A 354 -1.85 19.19 -20.33
CA LEU A 354 -3.28 19.40 -20.09
C LEU A 354 -4.14 18.79 -21.19
N ARG A 355 -3.76 19.00 -22.47
CA ARG A 355 -4.46 18.36 -23.60
C ARG A 355 -4.49 16.84 -23.44
N SER A 356 -3.36 16.23 -23.07
CA SER A 356 -3.29 14.78 -22.83
C SER A 356 -4.12 14.29 -21.63
N LEU A 357 -4.30 15.13 -20.61
CA LEU A 357 -5.12 14.82 -19.43
C LEU A 357 -6.61 15.07 -19.67
N THR A 358 -6.99 15.72 -20.77
CA THR A 358 -8.40 16.03 -21.09
C THR A 358 -9.00 15.16 -22.21
N THR A 359 -8.21 14.27 -22.84
CA THR A 359 -8.70 13.34 -23.87
C THR A 359 -9.45 12.15 -23.27
N ASP A 360 -10.59 11.76 -23.86
CA ASP A 360 -11.40 10.58 -23.48
C ASP A 360 -10.74 9.24 -23.89
N PRO A 361 -10.73 8.17 -23.07
CA PRO A 361 -11.10 8.11 -21.65
C PRO A 361 -10.01 8.71 -20.78
N GLY A 362 -10.26 9.93 -20.30
CA GLY A 362 -9.31 10.72 -19.54
C GLY A 362 -8.94 10.10 -18.20
N PRO A 363 -8.13 10.79 -17.40
CA PRO A 363 -7.72 10.34 -16.08
C PRO A 363 -8.91 10.21 -15.10
N GLY A 364 -10.10 10.71 -15.43
CA GLY A 364 -11.12 11.05 -14.45
C GLY A 364 -10.80 12.43 -13.85
N ARG A 365 -10.72 12.52 -12.51
CA ARG A 365 -10.33 13.77 -11.82
C ARG A 365 -8.81 13.87 -11.70
N PHE A 366 -8.27 15.06 -11.91
CA PHE A 366 -6.85 15.36 -11.77
C PHE A 366 -6.61 16.76 -11.19
N GLY A 367 -5.44 16.95 -10.59
CA GLY A 367 -4.97 18.27 -10.17
C GLY A 367 -3.67 18.66 -10.87
N MET A 368 -3.37 19.96 -10.83
CA MET A 368 -2.12 20.51 -11.33
C MET A 368 -1.35 21.19 -10.21
N ASN A 369 -0.03 21.08 -10.19
CA ASN A 369 0.79 21.95 -9.35
C ASN A 369 0.81 23.37 -9.93
N LEU A 370 0.64 24.37 -9.07
CA LEU A 370 1.02 25.75 -9.34
C LEU A 370 2.11 26.11 -8.34
N LEU A 371 3.35 26.15 -8.84
CA LEU A 371 4.51 26.48 -8.03
C LEU A 371 4.65 28.01 -7.99
N ALA A 372 4.96 28.58 -6.83
CA ALA A 372 5.34 29.98 -6.73
C ALA A 372 6.62 30.24 -7.55
N MET A 373 6.62 31.29 -8.37
CA MET A 373 7.78 31.65 -9.20
C MET A 373 8.17 33.11 -9.00
N PRO A 374 8.75 33.49 -7.84
CA PRO A 374 9.15 34.88 -7.58
C PRO A 374 10.17 35.41 -8.61
N ASP A 375 11.03 34.53 -9.14
CA ASP A 375 12.00 34.86 -10.19
C ASP A 375 11.38 34.92 -11.60
N ASN A 376 10.14 34.46 -11.77
CA ASN A 376 9.41 34.46 -13.04
C ASN A 376 7.88 34.56 -12.84
N PRO A 377 7.38 35.67 -12.29
CA PRO A 377 5.95 35.83 -11.98
C PRO A 377 5.07 35.86 -13.24
N ALA A 378 5.66 36.22 -14.40
CA ALA A 378 4.98 36.18 -15.69
C ALA A 378 4.58 34.76 -16.09
N LEU A 379 5.47 33.78 -15.87
CA LEU A 379 5.16 32.37 -16.13
C LEU A 379 4.09 31.84 -15.17
N GLU A 380 4.17 32.17 -13.87
CA GLU A 380 3.13 31.81 -12.90
C GLU A 380 1.75 32.33 -13.33
N SER A 381 1.66 33.61 -13.70
CA SER A 381 0.43 34.23 -14.21
C SER A 381 -0.08 33.54 -15.49
N ALA A 382 0.81 33.24 -16.42
CA ALA A 382 0.46 32.57 -17.68
C ALA A 382 -0.01 31.12 -17.47
N LEU A 383 0.52 30.41 -16.46
CA LEU A 383 0.07 29.07 -16.08
C LEU A 383 -1.30 29.13 -15.39
N ALA A 384 -1.52 30.07 -14.47
CA ALA A 384 -2.83 30.28 -13.85
C ALA A 384 -3.92 30.55 -14.89
N GLU A 385 -3.63 31.40 -15.89
CA GLU A 385 -4.51 31.63 -17.02
C GLU A 385 -4.78 30.36 -17.84
N LEU A 386 -3.73 29.61 -18.15
CA LEU A 386 -3.84 28.37 -18.89
C LEU A 386 -4.73 27.36 -18.16
N TYR A 387 -4.59 27.24 -16.84
CA TYR A 387 -5.41 26.38 -16.00
C TYR A 387 -6.88 26.79 -15.99
N VAL A 388 -7.18 28.10 -15.94
CA VAL A 388 -8.55 28.61 -16.07
C VAL A 388 -9.13 28.25 -17.45
N ARG A 389 -8.38 28.48 -18.53
CA ARG A 389 -8.81 28.20 -19.91
C ARG A 389 -9.08 26.72 -20.18
N HIS A 390 -8.31 25.81 -19.56
CA HIS A 390 -8.48 24.36 -19.66
C HIS A 390 -9.43 23.76 -18.60
N ASP A 391 -10.15 24.61 -17.87
CA ASP A 391 -11.08 24.22 -16.81
C ASP A 391 -10.47 23.31 -15.72
N VAL A 392 -9.20 23.54 -15.38
CA VAL A 392 -8.56 22.85 -14.26
C VAL A 392 -9.28 23.23 -12.96
N ARG A 393 -9.79 22.20 -12.26
CA ARG A 393 -10.59 22.37 -11.04
C ARG A 393 -9.78 22.32 -9.75
N TYR A 394 -8.61 21.71 -9.75
CA TYR A 394 -7.84 21.44 -8.53
C TYR A 394 -6.38 21.85 -8.72
N VAL A 395 -5.87 22.70 -7.84
CA VAL A 395 -4.46 23.09 -7.81
C VAL A 395 -3.83 22.80 -6.46
N GLU A 396 -2.63 22.24 -6.48
CA GLU A 396 -1.72 22.23 -5.33
C GLU A 396 -0.84 23.48 -5.44
N ALA A 397 -1.00 24.41 -4.50
CA ALA A 397 -0.17 25.61 -4.39
C ALA A 397 1.01 25.32 -3.46
N ALA A 398 2.22 25.34 -4.01
CA ALA A 398 3.45 25.00 -3.28
C ALA A 398 4.56 26.05 -3.49
N GLY A 399 5.45 26.18 -2.50
CA GLY A 399 6.58 27.12 -2.56
C GLY A 399 6.23 28.60 -2.33
N TYR A 400 4.97 28.90 -1.99
CA TYR A 400 4.52 30.26 -1.73
C TYR A 400 5.03 30.79 -0.40
N THR A 401 5.59 32.00 -0.42
CA THR A 401 5.88 32.80 0.79
C THR A 401 4.84 33.89 1.04
N ALA A 402 4.03 34.22 0.04
CA ALA A 402 2.89 35.11 0.10
C ALA A 402 1.88 34.74 -0.99
N VAL A 403 0.61 35.10 -0.82
CA VAL A 403 -0.42 34.91 -1.85
C VAL A 403 -0.16 35.84 -3.04
N THR A 404 -0.24 35.31 -4.26
CA THR A 404 -0.01 36.06 -5.51
C THR A 404 -1.31 36.35 -6.26
N ALA A 405 -1.30 37.37 -7.10
CA ALA A 405 -2.43 37.69 -7.99
C ALA A 405 -2.74 36.53 -8.96
N ALA A 406 -1.72 35.79 -9.41
CA ALA A 406 -1.89 34.61 -10.28
C ALA A 406 -2.70 33.50 -9.59
N LEU A 407 -2.38 33.19 -8.33
CA LEU A 407 -3.11 32.20 -7.56
C LEU A 407 -4.55 32.66 -7.27
N VAL A 408 -4.75 33.93 -6.92
CA VAL A 408 -6.10 34.51 -6.66
C VAL A 408 -6.94 34.48 -7.93
N ARG A 409 -6.37 34.85 -9.09
CA ARG A 409 -7.02 34.73 -10.41
C ARG A 409 -7.49 33.30 -10.65
N PHE A 410 -6.62 32.30 -10.44
CA PHE A 410 -7.00 30.90 -10.61
C PHE A 410 -8.15 30.50 -9.67
N ARG A 411 -8.01 30.75 -8.36
CA ARG A 411 -8.98 30.33 -7.34
C ARG A 411 -10.37 30.89 -7.60
N PHE A 412 -10.46 32.15 -8.00
CA PHE A 412 -11.74 32.88 -8.03
C PHE A 412 -12.32 33.11 -9.42
N ALA A 413 -11.63 32.67 -10.49
CA ALA A 413 -12.30 32.53 -11.78
C ALA A 413 -13.51 31.57 -11.64
N GLY A 414 -14.66 31.99 -12.12
CA GLY A 414 -15.96 31.32 -11.99
C GLY A 414 -16.62 31.41 -10.60
N ALA A 415 -16.05 32.16 -9.66
CA ALA A 415 -16.67 32.37 -8.36
C ALA A 415 -17.93 33.27 -8.48
N HIS A 416 -18.94 32.99 -7.67
CA HIS A 416 -20.21 33.72 -7.72
C HIS A 416 -20.93 33.62 -6.37
N LEU A 417 -21.97 34.44 -6.20
CA LEU A 417 -22.93 34.26 -5.11
C LEU A 417 -24.07 33.37 -5.62
N SER A 418 -24.43 32.33 -4.89
CA SER A 418 -25.61 31.50 -5.20
C SER A 418 -26.91 32.28 -4.94
N ALA A 419 -28.05 31.69 -5.30
CA ALA A 419 -29.37 32.33 -5.19
C ALA A 419 -29.73 32.76 -3.76
N ASP A 420 -29.19 32.08 -2.75
CA ASP A 420 -29.32 32.39 -1.32
C ASP A 420 -28.25 33.38 -0.80
N GLY A 421 -27.38 33.89 -1.67
CA GLY A 421 -26.31 34.82 -1.33
C GLY A 421 -25.03 34.18 -0.77
N THR A 422 -24.94 32.85 -0.72
CA THR A 422 -23.74 32.14 -0.27
C THR A 422 -22.62 32.27 -1.31
N PRO A 423 -21.38 32.66 -0.93
CA PRO A 423 -20.27 32.75 -1.88
C PRO A 423 -19.75 31.35 -2.24
N VAL A 424 -19.57 31.09 -3.53
CA VAL A 424 -19.12 29.81 -4.09
C VAL A 424 -17.90 30.03 -4.96
N ALA A 425 -16.83 29.26 -4.73
CA ALA A 425 -15.68 29.17 -5.61
C ALA A 425 -15.62 27.77 -6.26
N VAL A 426 -15.60 27.72 -7.59
CA VAL A 426 -15.70 26.47 -8.38
C VAL A 426 -14.36 25.78 -8.65
N ARG A 427 -13.25 26.36 -8.19
CA ARG A 427 -11.88 25.86 -8.34
C ARG A 427 -11.24 25.75 -6.97
N HIS A 428 -10.63 24.62 -6.64
CA HIS A 428 -10.06 24.35 -5.33
C HIS A 428 -8.55 24.55 -5.31
N VAL A 429 -8.06 25.06 -4.18
CA VAL A 429 -6.64 25.20 -3.89
C VAL A 429 -6.34 24.35 -2.66
N VAL A 430 -5.35 23.47 -2.77
CA VAL A 430 -4.67 22.82 -1.65
C VAL A 430 -3.38 23.58 -1.42
N ALA A 431 -3.34 24.41 -0.38
CA ALA A 431 -2.16 25.21 -0.04
C ALA A 431 -1.23 24.43 0.86
N LYS A 432 -0.06 24.06 0.33
CA LYS A 432 0.93 23.27 1.06
C LYS A 432 1.92 24.19 1.77
N VAL A 433 1.85 24.19 3.09
CA VAL A 433 2.49 25.20 3.96
C VAL A 433 3.17 24.57 5.18
N SER A 434 4.30 25.14 5.58
CA SER A 434 5.09 24.73 6.76
C SER A 434 5.21 25.83 7.81
N ARG A 435 4.69 27.04 7.52
CA ARG A 435 4.86 28.25 8.32
C ARG A 435 3.52 28.90 8.65
N PRO A 436 3.25 29.26 9.93
CA PRO A 436 1.98 29.85 10.34
C PRO A 436 1.65 31.17 9.63
N GLU A 437 2.64 32.04 9.38
CA GLU A 437 2.41 33.33 8.72
C GLU A 437 1.97 33.19 7.27
N VAL A 438 2.49 32.16 6.57
CA VAL A 438 2.06 31.84 5.20
C VAL A 438 0.67 31.22 5.25
N ALA A 439 0.44 30.27 6.17
CA ALA A 439 -0.88 29.65 6.35
C ALA A 439 -1.97 30.70 6.61
N ALA A 440 -1.72 31.68 7.48
CA ALA A 440 -2.65 32.77 7.76
C ALA A 440 -3.02 33.56 6.49
N ALA A 441 -2.06 33.84 5.62
CA ALA A 441 -2.33 34.54 4.35
C ALA A 441 -3.25 33.72 3.41
N PHE A 442 -3.17 32.39 3.43
CA PHE A 442 -4.06 31.52 2.66
C PHE A 442 -5.45 31.34 3.29
N LEU A 443 -5.55 31.48 4.62
CA LEU A 443 -6.81 31.41 5.36
C LEU A 443 -7.60 32.72 5.28
N ALA A 444 -6.94 33.84 5.05
CA ALA A 444 -7.58 35.13 4.84
C ALA A 444 -8.20 35.25 3.43
N PRO A 445 -9.19 36.15 3.24
CA PRO A 445 -9.61 36.54 1.90
C PRO A 445 -8.50 37.29 1.17
N PRO A 446 -8.51 37.33 -0.18
CA PRO A 446 -7.56 38.13 -0.94
C PRO A 446 -7.61 39.62 -0.53
N PRO A 447 -6.47 40.33 -0.49
CA PRO A 447 -6.46 41.76 -0.23
C PRO A 447 -7.34 42.54 -1.22
N ALA A 448 -8.12 43.50 -0.73
CA ALA A 448 -9.06 44.28 -1.56
C ALA A 448 -8.37 45.00 -2.74
N ALA A 449 -7.15 45.52 -2.53
CA ALA A 449 -6.36 46.14 -3.59
C ALA A 449 -5.96 45.14 -4.69
N MET A 450 -5.68 43.88 -4.33
CA MET A 450 -5.36 42.83 -5.28
C MET A 450 -6.60 42.46 -6.12
N LEU A 451 -7.77 42.36 -5.48
CA LEU A 451 -9.04 42.12 -6.18
C LEU A 451 -9.38 43.26 -7.15
N ALA A 452 -9.21 44.51 -6.71
CA ALA A 452 -9.45 45.68 -7.54
C ALA A 452 -8.52 45.71 -8.77
N ALA A 453 -7.24 45.37 -8.61
CA ALA A 453 -6.29 45.26 -9.72
C ALA A 453 -6.70 44.16 -10.72
N LEU A 454 -7.06 42.97 -10.22
CA LEU A 454 -7.52 41.86 -11.06
C LEU A 454 -8.80 42.19 -11.84
N VAL A 455 -9.72 42.99 -11.26
CA VAL A 455 -10.91 43.48 -11.95
C VAL A 455 -10.55 44.52 -13.02
N ALA A 456 -9.67 45.47 -12.70
CA ALA A 456 -9.22 46.49 -13.66
C ALA A 456 -8.50 45.89 -14.87
N GLU A 457 -7.75 44.80 -14.66
CA GLU A 457 -7.06 44.05 -15.71
C GLU A 457 -7.99 43.10 -16.50
N GLY A 458 -9.26 42.97 -16.11
CA GLY A 458 -10.21 42.03 -16.72
C GLY A 458 -9.91 40.56 -16.41
N ALA A 459 -9.02 40.29 -15.45
CA ALA A 459 -8.66 38.94 -15.02
C ALA A 459 -9.74 38.29 -14.14
N LEU A 460 -10.55 39.11 -13.46
CA LEU A 460 -11.79 38.74 -12.76
C LEU A 460 -12.89 39.74 -13.07
N SER A 461 -14.14 39.29 -13.06
CA SER A 461 -15.32 40.16 -13.04
C SER A 461 -15.57 40.73 -11.65
N ALA A 462 -16.35 41.81 -11.58
CA ALA A 462 -16.77 42.40 -10.31
C ALA A 462 -17.55 41.41 -9.42
N GLY A 463 -18.35 40.51 -10.03
CA GLY A 463 -19.08 39.46 -9.31
C GLY A 463 -18.16 38.40 -8.70
N GLU A 464 -17.16 37.95 -9.46
CA GLU A 464 -16.14 37.02 -8.96
C GLU A 464 -15.33 37.64 -7.81
N ALA A 465 -14.93 38.90 -7.93
CA ALA A 465 -14.22 39.62 -6.88
C ALA A 465 -15.07 39.82 -5.61
N ALA A 466 -16.37 40.10 -5.77
CA ALA A 466 -17.29 40.22 -4.64
C ALA A 466 -17.46 38.89 -3.88
N ALA A 467 -17.53 37.75 -4.58
CA ALA A 467 -17.52 36.43 -3.96
C ALA A 467 -16.15 36.13 -3.30
N ALA A 468 -15.04 36.47 -3.97
CA ALA A 468 -13.69 36.24 -3.48
C ALA A 468 -13.40 36.94 -2.14
N ALA A 469 -13.90 38.17 -1.96
CA ALA A 469 -13.75 38.93 -0.72
C ALA A 469 -14.39 38.26 0.52
N ARG A 470 -15.22 37.23 0.32
CA ARG A 470 -15.95 36.50 1.36
C ARG A 470 -15.48 35.05 1.54
N LEU A 471 -14.43 34.65 0.84
CA LEU A 471 -13.91 33.29 0.84
C LEU A 471 -12.41 33.29 1.14
N PRO A 472 -11.90 32.23 1.79
CA PRO A 472 -10.46 32.09 1.96
C PRO A 472 -9.80 31.82 0.60
N VAL A 473 -8.55 32.27 0.45
CA VAL A 473 -7.73 31.91 -0.72
C VAL A 473 -7.64 30.38 -0.85
N SER A 474 -7.50 29.67 0.28
CA SER A 474 -7.54 28.21 0.32
C SER A 474 -8.60 27.66 1.27
N GLY A 475 -9.45 26.77 0.77
CA GLY A 475 -10.35 25.96 1.59
C GLY A 475 -9.68 24.73 2.21
N ASP A 476 -8.44 24.44 1.79
CA ASP A 476 -7.69 23.26 2.18
C ASP A 476 -6.23 23.64 2.45
N LEU A 477 -5.81 23.64 3.71
CA LEU A 477 -4.41 23.74 4.08
C LEU A 477 -3.81 22.34 4.19
N CYS A 478 -2.62 22.14 3.67
CA CYS A 478 -1.83 20.94 3.90
C CYS A 478 -0.60 21.29 4.72
N ALA A 479 -0.58 20.82 5.97
CA ALA A 479 0.56 20.96 6.88
C ALA A 479 1.72 20.09 6.37
N GLU A 480 2.70 20.71 5.71
CA GLU A 480 3.89 20.03 5.22
C GLU A 480 4.98 20.00 6.28
N ALA A 481 5.08 18.85 6.96
CA ALA A 481 6.15 18.54 7.89
C ALA A 481 7.45 18.15 7.14
N ASP A 482 8.36 17.45 7.80
CA ASP A 482 9.58 16.95 7.17
C ASP A 482 9.26 16.06 5.96
N SER A 483 9.67 16.52 4.78
CA SER A 483 9.25 15.99 3.49
C SER A 483 10.39 16.01 2.46
N ALA A 484 10.19 15.26 1.37
CA ALA A 484 11.11 15.24 0.24
C ALA A 484 11.15 16.56 -0.51
N GLY A 485 12.33 16.94 -1.02
CA GLY A 485 12.49 18.24 -1.67
C GLY A 485 12.53 19.35 -0.63
N HIS A 486 12.04 20.55 -0.96
CA HIS A 486 12.07 21.68 -0.03
C HIS A 486 11.33 21.39 1.25
N THR A 487 11.99 21.58 2.39
CA THR A 487 11.39 21.38 3.70
C THR A 487 12.06 22.23 4.77
N ASP A 488 11.26 22.69 5.73
CA ASP A 488 11.73 23.34 6.97
C ASP A 488 12.00 22.32 8.09
N ALA A 489 11.96 21.01 7.80
CA ALA A 489 12.23 19.90 8.73
C ALA A 489 11.35 19.94 10.00
N ARG A 490 10.09 20.37 9.86
CA ARG A 490 9.13 20.47 10.97
C ARG A 490 8.56 19.11 11.33
N SER A 491 8.18 18.93 12.59
CA SER A 491 7.46 17.72 13.03
C SER A 491 5.97 17.82 12.72
N ALA A 492 5.39 16.76 12.14
CA ALA A 492 3.94 16.69 11.94
C ALA A 492 3.16 16.74 13.27
N LEU A 493 3.75 16.19 14.34
CA LEU A 493 3.15 16.13 15.68
C LEU A 493 2.87 17.53 16.25
N THR A 494 3.61 18.55 15.82
CA THR A 494 3.44 19.93 16.29
C THR A 494 2.78 20.80 15.23
N LEU A 495 3.12 20.61 13.95
CA LEU A 495 2.63 21.47 12.87
C LEU A 495 1.14 21.27 12.59
N VAL A 496 0.64 20.02 12.60
CA VAL A 496 -0.78 19.75 12.29
C VAL A 496 -1.71 20.40 13.33
N PRO A 497 -1.50 20.20 14.66
CA PRO A 497 -2.34 20.86 15.66
C PRO A 497 -2.24 22.39 15.63
N ASP A 498 -1.04 22.95 15.41
CA ASP A 498 -0.83 24.40 15.34
C ASP A 498 -1.63 25.03 14.19
N LEU A 499 -1.57 24.44 12.99
CA LEU A 499 -2.36 24.93 11.85
C LEU A 499 -3.86 24.70 12.03
N ALA A 500 -4.28 23.68 12.77
CA ALA A 500 -5.69 23.49 13.12
C ALA A 500 -6.20 24.59 14.05
N LEU A 501 -5.42 25.00 15.05
CA LEU A 501 -5.73 26.14 15.93
C LEU A 501 -5.78 27.46 15.16
N LEU A 502 -4.80 27.68 14.27
CA LEU A 502 -4.79 28.85 13.39
C LEU A 502 -6.04 28.88 12.49
N ARG A 503 -6.42 27.73 11.91
CA ARG A 503 -7.65 27.61 11.13
C ARG A 503 -8.87 28.01 11.97
N ASP A 504 -8.99 27.52 13.19
CA ASP A 504 -10.13 27.84 14.08
C ASP A 504 -10.21 29.35 14.37
N ALA A 505 -9.06 30.00 14.61
CA ALA A 505 -9.00 31.45 14.83
C ALA A 505 -9.44 32.25 13.58
N GLU A 506 -8.98 31.86 12.39
CA GLU A 506 -9.34 32.53 11.14
C GLU A 506 -10.81 32.28 10.74
N MET A 507 -11.35 31.09 11.02
CA MET A 507 -12.77 30.80 10.86
C MET A 507 -13.65 31.73 11.71
N LEU A 508 -13.25 31.99 12.96
CA LEU A 508 -13.98 32.93 13.85
C LEU A 508 -13.86 34.37 13.37
N ARG A 509 -12.65 34.77 12.94
CA ARG A 509 -12.36 36.13 12.46
C ARG A 509 -13.18 36.49 11.22
N HIS A 510 -13.25 35.57 10.26
CA HIS A 510 -13.86 35.83 8.95
C HIS A 510 -15.28 35.28 8.80
N ARG A 511 -15.74 34.43 9.72
CA ARG A 511 -17.09 33.84 9.74
C ARG A 511 -17.43 33.11 8.44
N TYR A 512 -16.49 32.30 7.94
CA TYR A 512 -16.72 31.55 6.71
C TYR A 512 -17.87 30.55 6.86
N PRO A 513 -18.68 30.36 5.80
CA PRO A 513 -19.83 29.46 5.86
C PRO A 513 -19.42 27.98 5.91
N GLU A 514 -18.25 27.65 5.35
CA GLU A 514 -17.70 26.30 5.34
C GLU A 514 -16.40 26.23 6.13
N ARG A 515 -16.25 25.15 6.92
CA ARG A 515 -15.02 24.89 7.68
C ARG A 515 -13.86 24.62 6.73
N ILE A 516 -12.82 25.45 6.81
CA ILE A 516 -11.54 25.21 6.15
C ILE A 516 -10.91 23.94 6.72
N ARG A 517 -10.36 23.10 5.86
CA ARG A 517 -9.79 21.79 6.23
C ARG A 517 -8.28 21.87 6.39
N VAL A 518 -7.74 21.11 7.34
CA VAL A 518 -6.29 21.01 7.58
C VAL A 518 -5.86 19.56 7.40
N GLY A 519 -5.10 19.28 6.35
CA GLY A 519 -4.50 17.99 6.09
C GLY A 519 -3.03 17.90 6.53
N ALA A 520 -2.43 16.74 6.37
CA ALA A 520 -1.05 16.46 6.74
C ALA A 520 -0.22 15.89 5.58
N ALA A 521 1.04 16.31 5.48
CA ALA A 521 2.06 15.77 4.59
C ALA A 521 3.40 15.68 5.30
N GLY A 522 4.33 14.89 4.74
CA GLY A 522 5.65 14.66 5.32
C GLY A 522 5.65 13.47 6.29
N GLY A 523 6.61 12.55 6.13
CA GLY A 523 6.73 11.35 6.96
C GLY A 523 5.67 10.24 6.75
N LEU A 524 4.67 10.43 5.88
CA LEU A 524 3.55 9.50 5.69
C LEU A 524 3.89 8.31 4.78
N GLY A 525 4.66 7.36 5.31
CA GLY A 525 5.10 6.16 4.58
C GLY A 525 4.52 4.84 5.08
N THR A 526 3.77 4.82 6.18
CA THR A 526 3.18 3.59 6.73
C THR A 526 1.76 3.83 7.23
N PRO A 527 0.96 2.77 7.43
CA PRO A 527 -0.38 2.93 7.97
C PRO A 527 -0.41 3.56 9.37
N GLU A 528 0.60 3.30 10.21
CA GLU A 528 0.73 3.92 11.53
C GLU A 528 0.96 5.43 11.43
N ALA A 529 1.81 5.88 10.50
CA ALA A 529 2.04 7.31 10.28
C ALA A 529 0.77 8.02 9.78
N VAL A 530 0.02 7.37 8.88
CA VAL A 530 -1.27 7.89 8.39
C VAL A 530 -2.33 7.91 9.49
N ALA A 531 -2.42 6.85 10.30
CA ALA A 531 -3.30 6.81 11.47
C ALA A 531 -2.97 7.92 12.47
N ALA A 532 -1.69 8.13 12.77
CA ALA A 532 -1.24 9.20 13.66
C ALA A 532 -1.63 10.59 13.13
N ALA A 533 -1.50 10.83 11.82
CA ALA A 533 -1.95 12.10 11.23
C ALA A 533 -3.45 12.35 11.46
N PHE A 534 -4.30 11.33 11.28
CA PHE A 534 -5.73 11.44 11.57
C PHE A 534 -6.03 11.65 13.06
N VAL A 535 -5.25 11.03 13.97
CA VAL A 535 -5.37 11.27 15.42
C VAL A 535 -5.03 12.71 15.80
N LEU A 536 -4.07 13.33 15.11
CA LEU A 536 -3.74 14.75 15.29
C LEU A 536 -4.82 15.70 14.75
N GLY A 537 -5.88 15.18 14.12
CA GLY A 537 -6.99 15.96 13.59
C GLY A 537 -6.87 16.32 12.11
N ALA A 538 -6.00 15.64 11.34
CA ALA A 538 -5.91 15.86 9.91
C ALA A 538 -7.24 15.50 9.20
N ASP A 539 -7.75 16.41 8.38
CA ASP A 539 -8.94 16.21 7.55
C ASP A 539 -8.64 15.35 6.31
N PHE A 540 -7.39 15.33 5.85
CA PHE A 540 -6.90 14.52 4.74
C PHE A 540 -5.38 14.31 4.85
N VAL A 541 -4.83 13.38 4.09
CA VAL A 541 -3.39 13.11 4.03
C VAL A 541 -2.84 13.26 2.62
N VAL A 542 -1.57 13.65 2.50
CA VAL A 542 -0.86 13.77 1.22
C VAL A 542 0.46 13.00 1.28
N THR A 543 0.66 12.12 0.30
CA THR A 543 1.90 11.34 0.16
C THR A 543 2.75 11.86 -0.99
N GLY A 544 4.08 11.67 -0.90
CA GLY A 544 5.03 12.12 -1.92
C GLY A 544 6.10 11.07 -2.17
N SER A 545 7.07 10.94 -1.24
CA SER A 545 8.25 10.10 -1.44
C SER A 545 7.92 8.69 -1.95
N ILE A 546 6.99 8.00 -1.29
CA ILE A 546 6.60 6.62 -1.63
C ILE A 546 6.06 6.48 -3.06
N ASN A 547 5.41 7.53 -3.58
CA ASN A 547 4.84 7.55 -4.93
C ASN A 547 5.93 7.61 -6.00
N GLN A 548 7.14 8.05 -5.66
CA GLN A 548 8.26 8.13 -6.58
C GLN A 548 8.85 6.75 -6.94
N ALA A 549 8.68 5.75 -6.07
CA ALA A 549 9.11 4.36 -6.31
C ALA A 549 7.94 3.51 -6.81
N THR A 550 7.32 3.93 -7.92
CA THR A 550 6.17 3.27 -8.54
C THR A 550 6.35 3.16 -10.05
N PRO A 551 5.67 2.24 -10.75
CA PRO A 551 5.73 2.17 -12.21
C PRO A 551 5.33 3.48 -12.88
N GLU A 552 4.33 4.17 -12.33
CA GLU A 552 3.76 5.38 -12.90
C GLU A 552 4.64 6.63 -12.75
N ALA A 553 5.57 6.65 -11.79
CA ALA A 553 6.43 7.82 -11.57
C ALA A 553 7.31 8.13 -12.79
N GLY A 554 7.34 9.41 -13.19
CA GLY A 554 8.13 9.95 -14.31
C GLY A 554 9.60 10.15 -13.96
N THR A 555 10.26 9.08 -13.51
CA THR A 555 11.70 9.05 -13.22
C THR A 555 12.32 7.74 -13.72
N SER A 556 13.64 7.68 -13.76
CA SER A 556 14.36 6.53 -14.31
C SER A 556 14.20 5.26 -13.46
N PRO A 557 14.22 4.06 -14.07
CA PRO A 557 14.28 2.79 -13.34
C PRO A 557 15.42 2.73 -12.32
N GLU A 558 16.58 3.32 -12.64
CA GLU A 558 17.75 3.38 -11.76
C GLU A 558 17.45 4.15 -10.48
N VAL A 559 16.73 5.28 -10.58
CA VAL A 559 16.28 6.04 -9.40
C VAL A 559 15.26 5.23 -8.60
N LYS A 560 14.32 4.55 -9.26
CA LYS A 560 13.33 3.70 -8.58
C LYS A 560 13.97 2.52 -7.83
N ASP A 561 15.00 1.89 -8.42
CA ASP A 561 15.78 0.84 -7.77
C ASP A 561 16.54 1.35 -6.53
N LEU A 562 17.10 2.56 -6.60
CA LEU A 562 17.75 3.21 -5.44
C LEU A 562 16.73 3.50 -4.34
N LEU A 563 15.58 4.07 -4.68
CA LEU A 563 14.52 4.40 -3.74
C LEU A 563 13.93 3.15 -3.06
N ALA A 564 13.70 2.07 -3.80
CA ALA A 564 13.16 0.81 -3.28
C ALA A 564 14.08 0.13 -2.25
N ARG A 565 15.38 0.47 -2.26
CA ARG A 565 16.40 -0.06 -1.33
C ARG A 565 16.72 0.89 -0.17
N ALA A 566 16.20 2.11 -0.19
CA ALA A 566 16.48 3.11 0.83
C ALA A 566 15.93 2.67 2.20
N GLY A 567 16.74 2.84 3.24
CA GLY A 567 16.32 2.79 4.63
C GLY A 567 15.89 4.16 5.15
N ILE A 568 15.35 4.20 6.38
CA ILE A 568 14.91 5.47 7.02
C ILE A 568 16.07 6.48 7.16
N GLN A 569 17.29 6.01 7.38
CA GLN A 569 18.47 6.85 7.58
C GLN A 569 19.23 7.18 6.28
N ASP A 570 18.71 6.74 5.13
CA ASP A 570 19.39 6.87 3.84
C ASP A 570 19.08 8.21 3.14
N THR A 571 18.61 9.22 3.88
CA THR A 571 18.36 10.60 3.40
C THR A 571 19.31 11.61 4.05
N ALA A 572 19.43 12.78 3.45
CA ALA A 572 20.19 13.91 3.99
C ALA A 572 19.56 15.23 3.54
N TYR A 573 19.81 16.30 4.30
CA TYR A 573 19.55 17.65 3.83
C TYR A 573 20.69 18.16 2.97
N ALA A 574 20.37 18.80 1.86
CA ALA A 574 21.31 19.43 0.95
C ALA A 574 20.82 20.86 0.62
N PRO A 575 21.71 21.77 0.18
CA PRO A 575 21.29 23.08 -0.32
C PRO A 575 20.25 22.96 -1.45
N ALA A 576 19.28 23.87 -1.46
CA ALA A 576 18.33 24.00 -2.55
C ALA A 576 18.97 24.77 -3.73
N GLY A 577 18.70 24.37 -4.98
CA GLY A 577 19.33 24.99 -6.15
C GLY A 577 18.74 26.36 -6.52
N ASP A 578 17.43 26.52 -6.38
CA ASP A 578 16.69 27.75 -6.65
C ASP A 578 17.07 28.87 -5.66
N THR A 579 17.13 28.56 -4.37
CA THR A 579 17.48 29.48 -3.28
C THR A 579 18.89 29.23 -2.70
N PHE A 580 19.81 28.76 -3.55
CA PHE A 580 21.17 28.39 -3.19
C PHE A 580 21.90 29.44 -2.34
N GLU A 581 21.79 30.73 -2.70
CA GLU A 581 22.45 31.81 -1.99
C GLU A 581 21.85 32.11 -0.60
N PHE A 582 20.60 31.68 -0.36
CA PHE A 582 19.83 31.96 0.86
C PHE A 582 19.82 30.79 1.85
N GLY A 583 20.50 29.70 1.52
CA GLY A 583 20.73 28.58 2.44
C GLY A 583 19.50 27.71 2.71
N SER A 584 18.42 27.82 1.92
CA SER A 584 17.30 26.88 2.02
C SER A 584 17.77 25.46 1.71
N ARG A 585 17.05 24.47 2.25
CA ARG A 585 17.44 23.08 2.15
C ARG A 585 16.36 22.25 1.49
N VAL A 586 16.82 21.19 0.85
CA VAL A 586 16.00 20.10 0.33
C VAL A 586 16.39 18.79 1.01
N GLN A 587 15.45 17.89 1.22
CA GLN A 587 15.70 16.52 1.67
C GLN A 587 15.84 15.59 0.46
N VAL A 588 16.97 14.88 0.40
CA VAL A 588 17.37 14.05 -0.74
C VAL A 588 17.88 12.69 -0.30
N LEU A 589 17.91 11.73 -1.24
CA LEU A 589 18.57 10.45 -1.04
C LEU A 589 20.07 10.67 -0.85
N ARG A 590 20.63 10.03 0.17
CA ARG A 590 22.07 10.00 0.45
C ARG A 590 22.69 8.70 -0.02
N ARG A 591 22.02 7.56 0.14
CA ARG A 591 22.60 6.27 -0.22
C ARG A 591 22.64 6.06 -1.73
N GLY A 592 23.80 5.70 -2.26
CA GLY A 592 23.99 5.41 -3.69
C GLY A 592 24.25 6.64 -4.57
N THR A 593 24.33 7.84 -3.98
CA THR A 593 24.69 9.10 -4.64
C THR A 593 25.60 9.93 -3.73
N MET A 594 26.36 10.86 -4.29
CA MET A 594 27.19 11.82 -3.55
C MET A 594 26.63 13.24 -3.63
N PHE A 595 25.42 13.42 -4.20
CA PHE A 595 24.83 14.73 -4.45
C PHE A 595 24.80 15.62 -3.20
N ALA A 596 24.30 15.11 -2.06
CA ALA A 596 24.18 15.92 -0.84
C ALA A 596 25.54 16.46 -0.34
N ALA A 597 26.58 15.62 -0.38
CA ALA A 597 27.93 16.02 0.02
C ALA A 597 28.51 17.06 -0.96
N ARG A 598 28.35 16.83 -2.27
CA ARG A 598 28.83 17.73 -3.32
C ARG A 598 28.13 19.09 -3.30
N ALA A 599 26.80 19.10 -3.17
CA ALA A 599 26.02 20.32 -3.06
C ALA A 599 26.42 21.15 -1.81
N THR A 600 26.63 20.48 -0.68
CA THR A 600 27.13 21.13 0.55
C THR A 600 28.53 21.71 0.34
N GLN A 601 29.43 20.99 -0.34
CA GLN A 601 30.76 21.51 -0.68
C GLN A 601 30.68 22.76 -1.56
N LEU A 602 29.81 22.78 -2.59
CA LEU A 602 29.63 23.95 -3.43
C LEU A 602 29.15 25.17 -2.62
N LEU A 603 28.21 24.98 -1.69
CA LEU A 603 27.75 26.06 -0.82
C LEU A 603 28.87 26.59 0.09
N GLN A 604 29.69 25.70 0.66
CA GLN A 604 30.85 26.10 1.46
C GLN A 604 31.87 26.90 0.66
N LEU A 605 32.10 26.53 -0.61
CA LEU A 605 32.97 27.29 -1.51
C LEU A 605 32.38 28.67 -1.81
N TYR A 606 31.07 28.76 -2.08
CA TYR A 606 30.38 30.02 -2.35
C TYR A 606 30.44 31.00 -1.18
N HIS A 607 30.39 30.51 0.06
CA HIS A 607 30.53 31.37 1.25
C HIS A 607 31.98 31.80 1.52
N ARG A 608 32.97 31.08 1.01
CA ARG A 608 34.38 31.30 1.32
C ARG A 608 35.12 32.15 0.29
N TYR A 609 34.69 32.13 -0.97
CA TYR A 609 35.37 32.81 -2.09
C TYR A 609 34.38 33.65 -2.88
N ASP A 610 34.83 34.80 -3.40
CA ASP A 610 34.00 35.70 -4.19
C ASP A 610 34.04 35.37 -5.69
N THR A 611 35.02 34.58 -6.14
CA THR A 611 35.09 34.02 -7.49
C THR A 611 35.67 32.60 -7.47
N TRP A 612 35.33 31.77 -8.46
CA TRP A 612 35.92 30.44 -8.58
C TRP A 612 37.41 30.45 -8.89
N ASP A 613 37.96 31.59 -9.35
CA ASP A 613 39.39 31.74 -9.63
C ASP A 613 40.24 31.79 -8.36
N GLU A 614 39.64 32.19 -7.23
CA GLU A 614 40.27 32.22 -5.90
C GLU A 614 40.23 30.85 -5.19
N VAL A 615 39.43 29.90 -5.69
CA VAL A 615 39.35 28.56 -5.12
C VAL A 615 40.69 27.84 -5.35
N PRO A 616 41.31 27.25 -4.31
CA PRO A 616 42.59 26.54 -4.45
C PRO A 616 42.54 25.50 -5.58
N ALA A 617 43.56 25.49 -6.44
CA ALA A 617 43.57 24.70 -7.68
C ALA A 617 43.20 23.23 -7.45
N ALA A 618 43.76 22.59 -6.42
CA ALA A 618 43.43 21.19 -6.10
C ALA A 618 41.93 20.95 -5.81
N ILE A 619 41.25 21.91 -5.18
CA ILE A 619 39.81 21.83 -4.89
C ILE A 619 39.00 22.12 -6.16
N ARG A 620 39.41 23.14 -6.93
CA ARG A 620 38.79 23.50 -8.20
C ARG A 620 38.82 22.33 -9.19
N ASP A 621 39.99 21.71 -9.37
CA ASP A 621 40.19 20.57 -10.26
C ASP A 621 39.38 19.34 -9.80
N ALA A 622 39.25 19.14 -8.48
CA ALA A 622 38.40 18.08 -7.94
C ALA A 622 36.91 18.31 -8.24
N VAL A 623 36.43 19.55 -8.12
CA VAL A 623 35.05 19.93 -8.46
C VAL A 623 34.80 19.71 -9.96
N GLU A 624 35.70 20.18 -10.82
CA GLU A 624 35.59 20.00 -12.27
C GLU A 624 35.56 18.52 -12.66
N ARG A 625 36.44 17.70 -12.07
CA ARG A 625 36.54 16.27 -12.37
C ARG A 625 35.35 15.47 -11.86
N THR A 626 34.92 15.69 -10.61
CA THR A 626 34.02 14.77 -9.91
C THR A 626 32.59 15.29 -9.76
N THR A 627 32.40 16.60 -9.67
CA THR A 627 31.08 17.23 -9.48
C THR A 627 30.51 17.66 -10.82
N PHE A 628 31.23 18.51 -11.58
CA PHE A 628 30.73 19.03 -12.86
C PHE A 628 30.99 18.09 -14.05
N ARG A 629 32.04 17.28 -13.96
CA ARG A 629 32.62 16.52 -15.08
C ARG A 629 32.93 17.40 -16.31
N ARG A 630 33.23 18.67 -16.04
CA ARG A 630 33.44 19.78 -16.97
C ARG A 630 34.29 20.83 -16.27
N SER A 631 35.03 21.60 -17.04
CA SER A 631 35.69 22.80 -16.51
C SER A 631 34.67 23.87 -16.12
N PHE A 632 35.02 24.75 -15.20
CA PHE A 632 34.24 25.94 -14.85
C PHE A 632 33.93 26.79 -16.09
N ALA A 633 34.88 26.95 -17.00
CA ALA A 633 34.70 27.68 -18.25
C ALA A 633 33.65 27.03 -19.18
N GLN A 634 33.59 25.69 -19.22
CA GLN A 634 32.54 24.98 -19.96
C GLN A 634 31.18 25.16 -19.29
N VAL A 635 31.10 24.98 -17.97
CA VAL A 635 29.87 25.19 -17.20
C VAL A 635 29.33 26.60 -17.40
N TRP A 636 30.19 27.62 -17.31
CA TRP A 636 29.79 29.02 -17.52
C TRP A 636 29.21 29.25 -18.92
N ARG A 637 29.85 28.73 -19.98
CA ARG A 637 29.32 28.83 -21.36
C ARG A 637 27.96 28.15 -21.54
N GLU A 638 27.74 27.02 -20.86
CA GLU A 638 26.44 26.35 -20.88
C GLU A 638 25.37 27.16 -20.13
N THR A 639 25.72 27.72 -18.97
CA THR A 639 24.85 28.62 -18.20
C THR A 639 24.45 29.85 -19.01
N GLU A 640 25.41 30.55 -19.63
CA GLU A 640 25.12 31.71 -20.48
C GLU A 640 24.16 31.37 -21.62
N ARG A 641 24.40 30.24 -22.29
CA ARG A 641 23.53 29.76 -23.36
C ARG A 641 22.11 29.52 -22.88
N HIS A 642 21.94 28.88 -21.72
CA HIS A 642 20.63 28.58 -21.14
C HIS A 642 19.85 29.85 -20.78
N TYR A 643 20.47 30.80 -20.07
CA TYR A 643 19.80 32.04 -19.68
C TYR A 643 19.44 32.91 -20.88
N ARG A 644 20.29 32.95 -21.92
CA ARG A 644 19.96 33.63 -23.18
C ARG A 644 18.77 32.97 -23.90
N ALA A 645 18.76 31.64 -24.01
CA ALA A 645 17.69 30.90 -24.69
C ALA A 645 16.32 30.99 -23.98
N THR A 646 16.32 31.28 -22.67
CA THR A 646 15.09 31.39 -21.86
C THR A 646 14.60 32.84 -21.70
N GLY A 647 15.15 33.79 -22.46
CA GLY A 647 14.77 35.20 -22.39
C GLY A 647 15.26 35.93 -21.13
N ARG A 648 16.21 35.33 -20.40
CA ARG A 648 16.77 35.85 -19.15
C ARG A 648 18.24 36.27 -19.29
N ALA A 649 18.63 36.78 -20.46
CA ALA A 649 20.01 37.17 -20.76
C ALA A 649 20.60 38.18 -19.75
N ALA A 650 19.75 39.08 -19.22
CA ALA A 650 20.15 40.08 -18.23
C ALA A 650 20.75 39.47 -16.95
N GLU A 651 20.36 38.24 -16.56
CA GLU A 651 20.90 37.54 -15.37
C GLU A 651 22.38 37.20 -15.49
N VAL A 652 22.85 36.90 -16.71
CA VAL A 652 24.25 36.53 -16.97
C VAL A 652 25.07 37.72 -17.44
N GLU A 653 24.46 38.67 -18.15
CA GLU A 653 25.14 39.89 -18.62
C GLU A 653 25.51 40.85 -17.48
N ARG A 654 24.67 40.92 -16.44
CA ARG A 654 24.89 41.77 -15.26
C ARG A 654 25.60 41.03 -14.12
N ALA A 655 25.98 39.77 -14.31
CA ALA A 655 26.55 38.96 -13.25
C ALA A 655 28.01 39.36 -12.95
N GLY A 656 28.23 39.98 -11.80
CA GLY A 656 29.58 40.12 -11.22
C GLY A 656 30.18 38.76 -10.79
N PRO A 657 31.47 38.69 -10.44
CA PRO A 657 32.20 37.42 -10.21
C PRO A 657 31.48 36.43 -9.29
N ARG A 658 30.96 36.93 -8.15
CA ARG A 658 30.24 36.11 -7.17
C ARG A 658 28.92 35.56 -7.69
N ARG A 659 28.15 36.36 -8.43
CA ARG A 659 26.91 35.92 -9.07
C ARG A 659 27.20 34.91 -10.17
N ARG A 660 28.28 35.08 -10.94
CA ARG A 660 28.71 34.09 -11.94
C ARG A 660 29.00 32.74 -11.27
N MET A 661 29.73 32.75 -10.16
CA MET A 661 30.01 31.55 -9.37
C MET A 661 28.73 30.88 -8.85
N ALA A 662 27.78 31.64 -8.31
CA ALA A 662 26.49 31.10 -7.89
C ALA A 662 25.74 30.44 -9.06
N LEU A 663 25.65 31.11 -10.22
CA LEU A 663 24.96 30.58 -11.40
C LEU A 663 25.66 29.33 -11.98
N ALA A 664 26.99 29.27 -11.95
CA ALA A 664 27.73 28.06 -12.33
C ALA A 664 27.51 26.91 -11.34
N PHE A 665 27.35 27.20 -10.04
CA PHE A 665 27.00 26.18 -9.06
C PHE A 665 25.56 25.71 -9.21
N LYS A 666 24.61 26.62 -9.49
CA LYS A 666 23.20 26.27 -9.78
C LYS A 666 23.06 25.35 -10.99
N TRP A 667 23.93 25.47 -11.99
CA TRP A 667 23.99 24.54 -13.14
C TRP A 667 24.15 23.08 -12.68
N TYR A 668 24.93 22.81 -11.63
CA TYR A 668 25.10 21.45 -11.13
C TYR A 668 23.81 20.84 -10.60
N PHE A 669 22.94 21.63 -9.94
CA PHE A 669 21.64 21.15 -9.44
C PHE A 669 20.70 20.77 -10.60
N ALA A 670 20.67 21.60 -11.64
CA ALA A 670 19.91 21.30 -12.85
C ALA A 670 20.43 20.04 -13.54
N ARG A 671 21.76 19.92 -13.68
CA ARG A 671 22.41 18.74 -14.26
C ARG A 671 22.16 17.47 -13.45
N ALA A 672 22.31 17.53 -12.13
CA ALA A 672 22.10 16.44 -11.18
C ALA A 672 20.68 15.87 -11.25
N THR A 673 19.69 16.75 -11.42
CA THR A 673 18.29 16.37 -11.64
C THR A 673 18.10 15.74 -13.03
N GLU A 674 18.66 16.35 -14.08
CA GLU A 674 18.57 15.86 -15.46
C GLU A 674 19.13 14.43 -15.62
N VAL A 675 20.33 14.17 -15.09
CA VAL A 675 20.96 12.84 -15.21
C VAL A 675 20.22 11.77 -14.40
N ALA A 676 19.63 12.14 -13.26
CA ALA A 676 18.79 11.23 -12.48
C ALA A 676 17.51 10.86 -13.24
N LEU A 677 16.83 11.84 -13.85
CA LEU A 677 15.63 11.60 -14.65
C LEU A 677 15.92 10.73 -15.89
N ARG A 678 17.08 10.91 -16.53
CA ARG A 678 17.50 10.09 -17.68
C ARG A 678 18.03 8.70 -17.31
N GLY A 679 18.39 8.47 -16.05
CA GLY A 679 19.00 7.21 -15.63
C GLY A 679 20.45 7.05 -16.09
N ASP A 680 21.19 8.16 -16.28
CA ASP A 680 22.59 8.09 -16.72
C ASP A 680 23.50 7.55 -15.60
N THR A 681 23.69 6.24 -15.59
CA THR A 681 24.47 5.55 -14.55
C THR A 681 25.95 5.96 -14.52
N THR A 682 26.48 6.59 -15.58
CA THR A 682 27.85 7.12 -15.58
C THR A 682 27.99 8.34 -14.65
N GLU A 683 26.88 9.01 -14.36
CA GLU A 683 26.77 10.13 -13.43
C GLU A 683 25.95 9.76 -12.18
N ARG A 684 25.82 8.47 -11.83
CA ARG A 684 25.03 8.01 -10.66
C ARG A 684 25.39 8.74 -9.36
N ALA A 685 26.68 9.02 -9.15
CA ALA A 685 27.16 9.77 -7.97
C ALA A 685 26.66 11.23 -7.92
N ASN A 686 26.15 11.78 -9.03
CA ASN A 686 25.56 13.11 -9.12
C ASN A 686 24.03 13.09 -9.02
N PHE A 687 23.37 11.94 -8.93
CA PHE A 687 21.91 11.89 -8.93
C PHE A 687 21.32 12.70 -7.76
N GLN A 688 20.56 13.75 -8.09
CA GLN A 688 19.70 14.43 -7.14
C GLN A 688 18.35 13.73 -7.13
N VAL A 689 18.04 13.04 -6.03
CA VAL A 689 16.76 12.33 -5.85
C VAL A 689 16.08 12.88 -4.60
N HIS A 690 15.02 13.66 -4.78
CA HIS A 690 14.23 14.19 -3.66
C HIS A 690 13.43 13.07 -3.01
N THR A 691 13.76 12.70 -1.77
CA THR A 691 13.01 11.70 -0.99
C THR A 691 13.22 11.95 0.51
N GLY A 692 12.22 11.57 1.31
CA GLY A 692 12.29 11.63 2.76
C GLY A 692 12.27 10.25 3.42
N PRO A 693 12.33 10.19 4.76
CA PRO A 693 12.37 8.94 5.53
C PRO A 693 11.11 8.08 5.34
N ALA A 694 10.01 8.68 4.87
CA ALA A 694 8.78 7.96 4.50
C ALA A 694 9.03 6.82 3.50
N MET A 695 9.95 7.00 2.54
CA MET A 695 10.34 5.93 1.60
C MET A 695 10.94 4.74 2.34
N GLY A 696 11.89 4.99 3.23
CA GLY A 696 12.54 3.94 4.00
C GLY A 696 11.61 3.24 5.00
N ALA A 697 10.64 3.97 5.56
CA ALA A 697 9.61 3.41 6.40
C ALA A 697 8.68 2.48 5.60
N PHE A 698 8.23 2.93 4.43
CA PHE A 698 7.43 2.11 3.50
C PHE A 698 8.19 0.86 3.07
N ASN A 699 9.45 0.97 2.65
CA ASN A 699 10.28 -0.17 2.26
C ASN A 699 10.43 -1.22 3.38
N ARG A 700 10.48 -0.78 4.64
CA ARG A 700 10.48 -1.70 5.78
C ARG A 700 9.11 -2.36 5.96
N TYR A 701 8.03 -1.60 5.83
CA TYR A 701 6.65 -2.08 5.99
C TYR A 701 6.29 -3.15 4.96
N VAL A 702 6.68 -2.98 3.69
CA VAL A 702 6.38 -3.94 2.61
C VAL A 702 7.43 -5.04 2.45
N ARG A 703 8.39 -5.15 3.37
CA ARG A 703 9.44 -6.16 3.28
C ARG A 703 8.85 -7.57 3.38
N GLY A 704 9.26 -8.45 2.46
CA GLY A 704 8.76 -9.83 2.41
C GLY A 704 7.38 -9.96 1.77
N THR A 705 6.84 -8.88 1.20
CA THR A 705 5.67 -8.93 0.31
C THR A 705 6.10 -8.60 -1.12
N GLU A 706 5.20 -8.81 -2.08
CA GLU A 706 5.42 -8.49 -3.50
C GLU A 706 5.71 -6.99 -3.72
N LEU A 707 5.12 -6.12 -2.89
CA LEU A 707 5.34 -4.68 -2.92
C LEU A 707 6.78 -4.29 -2.53
N ALA A 708 7.63 -5.24 -2.11
CA ALA A 708 9.06 -5.00 -2.02
C ALA A 708 9.66 -4.62 -3.39
N ASP A 709 9.16 -5.20 -4.49
CA ASP A 709 9.53 -4.80 -5.86
C ASP A 709 8.72 -3.56 -6.28
N TRP A 710 9.42 -2.47 -6.64
CA TRP A 710 8.76 -1.25 -7.07
C TRP A 710 7.95 -1.42 -8.35
N ARG A 711 8.24 -2.45 -9.16
CA ARG A 711 7.48 -2.76 -10.37
C ARG A 711 6.04 -3.16 -10.06
N LEU A 712 5.76 -3.59 -8.83
CA LEU A 712 4.43 -3.97 -8.33
C LEU A 712 3.82 -2.89 -7.42
N ARG A 713 4.53 -1.80 -7.15
CA ARG A 713 4.08 -0.68 -6.30
C ARG A 713 3.23 0.31 -7.08
N HIS A 714 2.00 -0.06 -7.38
CA HIS A 714 1.08 0.87 -8.03
C HIS A 714 0.56 1.94 -7.05
N VAL A 715 0.47 3.21 -7.50
CA VAL A 715 0.13 4.35 -6.61
C VAL A 715 -1.24 4.24 -5.92
N ASP A 716 -2.24 3.69 -6.60
CA ASP A 716 -3.58 3.38 -6.07
C ASP A 716 -3.52 2.25 -5.01
N VAL A 717 -2.74 1.20 -5.27
CA VAL A 717 -2.52 0.09 -4.34
C VAL A 717 -1.82 0.56 -3.06
N ILE A 718 -0.85 1.47 -3.18
CA ILE A 718 -0.20 2.10 -2.02
C ILE A 718 -1.22 2.90 -1.21
N ALA A 719 -2.05 3.72 -1.86
CA ALA A 719 -3.09 4.49 -1.18
C ALA A 719 -4.05 3.57 -0.42
N GLU A 720 -4.45 2.45 -1.03
CA GLU A 720 -5.33 1.46 -0.42
C GLU A 720 -4.70 0.81 0.80
N LEU A 721 -3.45 0.36 0.66
CA LEU A 721 -2.69 -0.26 1.74
C LEU A 721 -2.59 0.67 2.95
N LEU A 722 -2.28 1.95 2.71
CA LEU A 722 -2.14 2.95 3.75
C LEU A 722 -3.46 3.30 4.42
N MET A 723 -4.52 3.59 3.65
CA MET A 723 -5.80 4.01 4.22
C MET A 723 -6.52 2.87 4.95
N ARG A 724 -6.50 1.66 4.40
CA ARG A 724 -7.07 0.49 5.09
C ARG A 724 -6.25 0.13 6.32
N GLY A 725 -4.93 0.08 6.18
CA GLY A 725 -4.06 -0.21 7.31
C GLY A 725 -4.21 0.82 8.43
N ALA A 726 -4.40 2.11 8.10
CA ALA A 726 -4.58 3.17 9.09
C ALA A 726 -5.89 2.96 9.86
N ALA A 727 -6.97 2.61 9.16
CA ALA A 727 -8.24 2.26 9.79
C ALA A 727 -8.06 1.05 10.73
N ASP A 728 -7.29 0.04 10.31
CA ASP A 728 -6.98 -1.14 11.12
C ASP A 728 -6.11 -0.80 12.35
N VAL A 729 -5.14 0.11 12.22
CA VAL A 729 -4.33 0.64 13.33
C VAL A 729 -5.25 1.34 14.35
N LEU A 730 -6.10 2.26 13.90
CA LEU A 730 -7.00 2.98 14.80
C LEU A 730 -8.01 2.05 15.49
N ARG A 731 -8.56 1.06 14.77
CA ARG A 731 -9.44 0.07 15.40
C ARG A 731 -8.74 -0.76 16.47
N ARG A 732 -7.44 -1.05 16.32
CA ARG A 732 -6.67 -1.82 17.31
C ARG A 732 -6.24 -0.99 18.51
N HIS A 733 -5.89 0.28 18.31
CA HIS A 733 -5.28 1.12 19.35
C HIS A 733 -6.22 2.15 19.98
N CYS A 734 -7.36 2.44 19.34
CA CYS A 734 -8.39 3.35 19.82
C CYS A 734 -9.77 2.67 19.73
N PRO A 735 -10.01 1.57 20.47
CA PRO A 735 -11.33 0.95 20.49
C PRO A 735 -12.37 1.96 20.99
N PRO A 736 -13.60 1.96 20.44
CA PRO A 736 -14.66 2.81 20.97
C PRO A 736 -14.84 2.52 22.46
N VAL A 737 -14.85 3.57 23.29
CA VAL A 737 -15.11 3.44 24.72
C VAL A 737 -16.51 2.85 24.87
N ALA A 738 -16.60 1.66 25.46
CA ALA A 738 -17.88 1.11 25.86
C ALA A 738 -18.43 2.03 26.96
N ILE A 739 -19.41 2.87 26.61
CA ILE A 739 -20.21 3.56 27.62
C ILE A 739 -21.03 2.46 28.28
N SER A 740 -20.59 1.98 29.45
CA SER A 740 -21.42 1.14 30.29
C SER A 740 -22.56 2.01 30.82
N GLU A 741 -23.77 1.80 30.33
CA GLU A 741 -24.99 2.19 31.04
C GLU A 741 -25.08 1.36 32.33
N GLN A 742 -24.28 1.73 33.33
CA GLN A 742 -24.46 1.33 34.73
C GLN A 742 -24.30 2.56 35.60
N SER A 743 -25.33 3.39 35.57
CA SER A 743 -25.69 4.24 36.69
C SER A 743 -27.20 4.20 36.81
N GLY A 744 -27.69 3.06 37.29
CA GLY A 744 -28.91 3.04 38.07
C GLY A 744 -28.61 3.79 39.36
N CYS A 745 -28.82 5.11 39.35
CA CYS A 745 -29.00 5.85 40.57
C CYS A 745 -30.46 5.60 40.97
N SER A 746 -30.64 4.73 41.96
CA SER A 746 -31.90 4.60 42.67
C SER A 746 -32.21 5.94 43.34
N ASP A 747 -33.34 6.53 42.99
CA ASP A 747 -34.01 7.48 43.87
C ASP A 747 -34.38 6.73 45.16
N ALA A 748 -33.68 7.02 46.25
CA ALA A 748 -34.13 6.82 47.62
C ALA A 748 -33.31 7.71 48.56
N ASP A 749 -34.05 8.57 49.26
CA ASP A 749 -33.75 9.48 50.38
C ASP A 749 -32.99 10.78 50.12
#